data_AF-A0A1H6DJQ1-F1
#
_entry.id   AF-A0A1H6DJQ1-F1
#
_cell.length_a   1.000
_cell.length_b   1.000
_cell.length_c   1.000
_cell.angle_alpha   90.00
_cell.angle_beta   90.00
_cell.angle_gamma   90.00
#
_symmetry.space_group_name_H-M   'P 1'
#
loop_
_entity.id
_entity.type
_entity.pdbx_description
1 polymer ?
#
loop_
_entity_poly.entity_id
_entity_poly.type
_entity_poly.pdbx_seq_one_letter_code
_entity_poly.pdbx_strand_id
1 'polypeptide(L)'
;MNDDLRLGGFHSLIDARAEAAIRGPLIGIDVPPPPGGGTPLPDRPEVRDDDGHWVTTTTRSMSYRFGTHFHPYVSELVDRLVEKSVAGLQAADTEYEEDAPGVPALLPDGRPRPVLFEELFDENGYAPTEIVEKLHPVAELEFGSVGAYSVYNWELFYHVPLAIAIHLSRNRRYEESQRWFHHIFDPTTGRLGPAPQRFWQVKPFQTEPVRLVEQVLTNLVTGADPGLRRETIDSIHAWAQNPFRPHLVARYRPTAYMFKAVMAYLQNLVDWGDALFAEDTGESINEALQLYVLAANLLGPRPQAVPRIGGGAPQTYRSLREHLREFGSALVSLETEIPFADAPLPQATDGAALSPLRSLGSSLYFCVPPNPTLLGFWDTVADRLFKIRNSLNLQGTFRQLPLFEPPIDPALLVRATAAGVDIAAAVSGVHQPLPLVRYGVLAQQAAELCQEVKALGANLLSLIEKEDAEALAVLRARHEHNTLTLAASVKYAQWQEAIKNREAVERTITTAGQRFTYYERLLGVAIGSTQVPKLDPLSREDLKGLLENAAKNDAPAGRADHKEPEMAPRYVPVDISPGGLGETGGLHISSREFDELTNLRLAQNWQNAAGLADTVGSALAVIPDFSVHAHFWGLGPSFTYGGTHLHHGASALASAGRTVAGELSYQASRAAKIDGFARREQEWAFHSATTAGEIVQSFKQLRAAQLREAAAQWEHTNHLRAVELSADVELFLTGQRTKAGPVDVDGKHTDRDYYVHLRREVRGLYTQCFQMALEAARKAERALQAELGDRGLTFLRYDYQSGPDQLHAGEKLFQDLKRMDAAHLELNRREYELSKSVSLLQLDPAQLVELRQNGSCTIAVPEEAFDMDTPGHYFRRIKSVAVSLPCVTGPYTSVPATLTLRHSSLRTSPALRDSRYARDGDGDDRFNDDYGSTQSIVTSVGQHDSGMFDTNLRDDRRLPFEGAGAVSTWLLELPSQFRPFDYDTIADVVLHVRFTAREGGQRLRKAAEKHLREFAKLPAGAGVAPFVRLFSVRHEFPSAWAAFKNTPQTDATPGTPLKLLVGPAHFPFWTTRGVLDTGGITVYGSEAVTVTPPAGQGNPGSLEAPVGALRSRDFPEVRIPLDGDEFILKLDHRTIKDLYVAVRWGCTMPTPE
;
A
#
# COMPACT_ATOMS: atom_id res chain seq x y z
N MET A 1 -2.95 45.16 -22.48
CA MET A 1 -2.47 43.80 -22.74
C MET A 1 -3.44 43.21 -23.75
N ASN A 2 -3.09 43.26 -25.03
CA ASN A 2 -3.48 42.28 -26.03
C ASN A 2 -2.68 42.58 -27.31
N ASP A 3 -2.17 41.49 -27.84
CA ASP A 3 -1.28 41.30 -28.96
C ASP A 3 -1.54 42.17 -30.19
N ASP A 4 -0.44 42.67 -30.75
CA ASP A 4 -0.21 42.59 -32.20
C ASP A 4 1.30 42.67 -32.47
N LEU A 5 2.03 41.62 -32.04
CA LEU A 5 3.34 41.29 -32.58
C LEU A 5 3.14 40.57 -33.90
N ARG A 6 2.88 41.34 -34.96
CA ARG A 6 2.98 40.84 -36.33
C ARG A 6 4.44 40.53 -36.64
N LEU A 7 4.70 39.25 -36.89
CA LEU A 7 5.88 38.75 -37.59
C LEU A 7 6.04 39.52 -38.93
N GLY A 8 7.13 40.28 -39.05
CA GLY A 8 7.52 40.93 -40.29
C GLY A 8 8.81 41.74 -40.14
N GLY A 9 9.91 41.26 -40.73
CA GLY A 9 11.01 42.13 -41.15
C GLY A 9 12.38 41.99 -40.47
N PHE A 10 12.95 40.78 -40.36
CA PHE A 10 14.40 40.59 -40.17
C PHE A 10 15.11 40.55 -41.55
N HIS A 11 14.92 41.58 -42.37
CA HIS A 11 15.56 41.69 -43.70
C HIS A 11 16.03 43.10 -44.09
N SER A 12 16.14 44.08 -43.17
CA SER A 12 16.50 45.45 -43.58
C SER A 12 17.42 46.25 -42.64
N LEU A 13 18.16 45.60 -41.74
CA LEU A 13 19.22 46.29 -40.96
C LEU A 13 20.65 45.84 -41.33
N ILE A 14 20.78 44.94 -42.32
CA ILE A 14 22.07 44.56 -42.91
C ILE A 14 22.48 45.58 -44.00
N ASP A 15 21.55 46.21 -44.72
CA ASP A 15 21.92 47.17 -45.79
C ASP A 15 22.08 48.63 -45.33
N ALA A 16 21.46 49.06 -44.23
CA ALA A 16 21.57 50.47 -43.79
C ALA A 16 22.82 50.79 -42.96
N ARG A 17 23.62 49.77 -42.57
CA ARG A 17 24.92 49.98 -41.92
C ARG A 17 26.12 49.61 -42.79
N ALA A 18 25.88 48.94 -43.92
CA ALA A 18 26.88 48.74 -44.96
C ALA A 18 27.25 50.07 -45.66
N GLU A 19 26.38 51.07 -45.75
CA GLU A 19 26.73 52.38 -46.35
C GLU A 19 27.27 53.44 -45.38
N ALA A 20 27.06 53.31 -44.07
CA ALA A 20 27.65 54.24 -43.09
C ALA A 20 29.10 53.86 -42.71
N ALA A 21 29.53 52.64 -42.99
CA ALA A 21 30.92 52.19 -42.82
C ALA A 21 31.79 52.44 -44.07
N ILE A 22 31.19 52.82 -45.21
CA ILE A 22 31.91 53.17 -46.46
C ILE A 22 32.41 54.63 -46.45
N ARG A 23 32.07 55.43 -45.43
CA ARG A 23 32.76 56.69 -45.10
C ARG A 23 32.97 56.83 -43.59
N GLY A 24 33.82 55.97 -43.04
CA GLY A 24 34.70 56.43 -41.98
C GLY A 24 35.58 57.55 -42.55
N PRO A 25 35.68 58.71 -41.89
CA PRO A 25 36.50 59.81 -42.35
C PRO A 25 37.95 59.33 -42.42
N LEU A 26 38.68 59.78 -43.43
CA LEU A 26 40.13 59.92 -43.37
C LEU A 26 40.45 60.54 -42.00
N ILE A 27 40.87 59.74 -41.03
CA ILE A 27 41.64 60.26 -39.92
C ILE A 27 42.99 60.57 -40.54
N GLY A 28 43.07 61.78 -41.08
CA GLY A 28 44.29 62.55 -41.00
C GLY A 28 44.77 62.50 -39.55
N ILE A 29 46.06 62.35 -39.42
CA ILE A 29 46.78 62.43 -38.15
C ILE A 29 46.45 63.79 -37.52
N ASP A 30 45.44 63.85 -36.65
CA ASP A 30 45.23 64.96 -35.73
C ASP A 30 45.75 64.51 -34.37
N VAL A 31 46.99 64.93 -34.10
CA VAL A 31 47.62 64.89 -32.79
C VAL A 31 46.86 65.87 -31.89
N PRO A 32 46.28 65.47 -30.75
CA PRO A 32 45.75 66.45 -29.80
C PRO A 32 46.90 67.29 -29.21
N PRO A 33 46.75 68.61 -29.04
CA PRO A 33 47.75 69.44 -28.38
C PRO A 33 47.87 69.05 -26.89
N PRO A 34 49.03 69.22 -26.25
CA PRO A 34 49.21 68.85 -24.86
C PRO A 34 48.33 69.72 -23.95
N PRO A 35 47.63 69.14 -22.94
CA PRO A 35 47.07 69.94 -21.86
C PRO A 35 48.22 70.45 -20.98
N GLY A 36 48.43 71.77 -21.03
CA GLY A 36 49.39 72.46 -20.18
C GLY A 36 49.03 72.32 -18.69
N GLY A 37 49.97 71.78 -17.93
CA GLY A 37 49.99 71.79 -16.48
C GLY A 37 51.42 71.49 -16.04
N GLY A 38 52.17 72.54 -15.69
CA GLY A 38 53.63 72.53 -15.59
C GLY A 38 54.21 71.62 -14.51
N THR A 39 55.21 70.84 -14.92
CA THR A 39 56.34 70.38 -14.11
C THR A 39 57.60 70.44 -14.98
N PRO A 40 58.76 70.82 -14.42
CA PRO A 40 59.93 71.21 -15.21
C PRO A 40 60.60 69.99 -15.87
N LEU A 41 60.91 70.12 -17.16
CA LEU A 41 61.69 69.16 -17.94
C LEU A 41 63.15 69.11 -17.44
N PRO A 42 63.82 67.94 -17.44
CA PRO A 42 65.28 67.89 -17.37
C PRO A 42 65.89 68.23 -18.75
N ASP A 43 67.06 68.85 -18.72
CA ASP A 43 67.80 69.49 -19.82
C ASP A 43 67.83 68.70 -21.15
N ARG A 44 67.44 69.35 -22.25
CA ARG A 44 67.69 68.90 -23.63
C ARG A 44 68.78 69.77 -24.27
N PRO A 45 69.74 69.19 -25.01
CA PRO A 45 70.76 69.97 -25.72
C PRO A 45 70.14 70.64 -26.95
N GLU A 46 70.12 71.97 -26.96
CA GLU A 46 69.62 72.78 -28.07
C GLU A 46 70.77 73.12 -29.04
N VAL A 47 70.62 72.81 -30.34
CA VAL A 47 71.59 73.18 -31.39
C VAL A 47 70.96 74.28 -32.26
N ARG A 48 71.72 75.35 -32.52
CA ARG A 48 71.34 76.46 -33.40
C ARG A 48 71.80 76.19 -34.82
N ASP A 49 70.94 76.47 -35.79
CA ASP A 49 71.30 76.52 -37.21
C ASP A 49 72.00 77.87 -37.53
N ASP A 50 72.67 77.96 -38.69
CA ASP A 50 73.51 79.10 -39.12
C ASP A 50 72.73 80.44 -39.22
N ASP A 51 71.39 80.37 -39.30
CA ASP A 51 70.48 81.54 -39.29
C ASP A 51 69.89 81.87 -37.89
N GLY A 52 70.37 81.22 -36.82
CA GLY A 52 70.06 81.59 -35.44
C GLY A 52 68.71 81.08 -34.88
N HIS A 53 68.05 80.16 -35.60
CA HIS A 53 66.83 79.49 -35.14
C HIS A 53 67.14 78.28 -34.24
N TRP A 54 66.28 78.05 -33.23
CA TRP A 54 66.34 76.87 -32.37
C TRP A 54 65.74 75.67 -33.10
N VAL A 55 66.52 74.60 -33.30
CA VAL A 55 66.05 73.38 -33.95
C VAL A 55 65.91 72.27 -32.91
N THR A 56 64.69 71.76 -32.73
CA THR A 56 64.40 70.60 -31.87
C THR A 56 64.39 69.32 -32.70
N THR A 57 65.49 68.59 -32.71
CA THR A 57 65.54 67.28 -33.39
C THR A 57 64.75 66.27 -32.58
N THR A 58 63.57 65.89 -33.08
CA THR A 58 62.71 64.88 -32.44
C THR A 58 62.95 63.54 -33.12
N THR A 59 63.78 62.68 -32.54
CA THR A 59 63.98 61.32 -33.04
C THR A 59 62.70 60.52 -32.78
N ARG A 60 62.01 60.15 -33.86
CA ARG A 60 60.83 59.26 -33.79
C ARG A 60 61.28 57.83 -34.03
N SER A 61 61.16 56.96 -33.04
CA SER A 61 61.27 55.51 -33.27
C SER A 61 59.99 55.05 -33.97
N MET A 62 60.13 54.62 -35.22
CA MET A 62 59.02 54.04 -35.98
C MET A 62 59.06 52.53 -35.76
N SER A 63 57.97 51.95 -35.26
CA SER A 63 57.77 50.51 -35.21
C SER A 63 56.50 50.17 -35.97
N TYR A 64 56.53 49.09 -36.74
CA TYR A 64 55.35 48.59 -37.45
C TYR A 64 54.77 47.39 -36.71
N ARG A 65 53.46 47.42 -36.47
CA ARG A 65 52.68 46.29 -35.95
C ARG A 65 51.72 45.82 -37.03
N PHE A 66 51.81 44.54 -37.38
CA PHE A 66 50.92 43.90 -38.36
C PHE A 66 49.80 43.15 -37.64
N GLY A 67 48.60 43.15 -38.23
CA GLY A 67 47.44 42.42 -37.72
C GLY A 67 46.66 41.79 -38.87
N THR A 68 46.01 40.65 -38.59
CA THR A 68 45.19 39.92 -39.56
C THR A 68 43.83 40.59 -39.75
N HIS A 69 43.45 40.90 -40.99
CA HIS A 69 42.16 41.53 -41.33
C HIS A 69 41.13 40.55 -41.96
N PHE A 70 41.51 39.29 -42.15
CA PHE A 70 40.61 38.23 -42.64
C PHE A 70 40.57 37.07 -41.64
N HIS A 71 39.48 36.31 -41.64
CA HIS A 71 39.37 35.12 -40.79
C HIS A 71 40.00 33.91 -41.51
N PRO A 72 41.07 33.30 -40.98
CA PRO A 72 41.85 32.28 -41.70
C PRO A 72 41.11 30.94 -41.92
N TYR A 73 40.21 30.55 -41.00
CA TYR A 73 39.64 29.19 -40.97
C TYR A 73 38.14 29.11 -41.31
N VAL A 74 37.57 30.04 -42.09
CA VAL A 74 36.11 30.04 -42.34
C VAL A 74 35.63 28.75 -43.02
N SER A 75 36.33 28.30 -44.07
CA SER A 75 35.99 27.06 -44.77
C SER A 75 36.09 25.85 -43.84
N GLU A 76 37.15 25.77 -43.05
CA GLU A 76 37.35 24.65 -42.12
C GLU A 76 36.30 24.61 -41.00
N LEU A 77 35.86 25.76 -40.50
CA LEU A 77 34.77 25.83 -39.52
C LEU A 77 33.43 25.37 -40.14
N VAL A 78 33.17 25.72 -41.41
CA VAL A 78 31.97 25.25 -42.13
C VAL A 78 32.03 23.74 -42.35
N ASP A 79 33.18 23.22 -42.80
CA ASP A 79 33.38 21.79 -43.02
C ASP A 79 33.20 21.01 -41.71
N ARG A 80 33.78 21.50 -40.60
CA ARG A 80 33.57 20.92 -39.26
C ARG A 80 32.11 20.95 -38.82
N LEU A 81 31.35 22.01 -39.10
CA LEU A 81 29.93 22.08 -38.79
C LEU A 81 29.12 21.04 -39.59
N VAL A 82 29.44 20.86 -40.87
CA VAL A 82 28.76 19.91 -41.76
C VAL A 82 29.10 18.47 -41.39
N GLU A 83 30.37 18.17 -41.14
CA GLU A 83 30.86 16.81 -40.88
C GLU A 83 30.64 16.35 -39.43
N LYS A 84 30.87 17.25 -38.46
CA LYS A 84 30.90 16.92 -37.02
C LYS A 84 29.79 17.62 -36.20
N SER A 85 28.82 18.24 -36.86
CA SER A 85 27.69 18.98 -36.26
C SER A 85 28.12 20.21 -35.42
N VAL A 86 27.15 20.82 -34.73
CA VAL A 86 27.39 21.96 -33.82
C VAL A 86 28.44 21.64 -32.76
N ALA A 87 28.47 20.39 -32.26
CA ALA A 87 29.46 19.99 -31.25
C ALA A 87 30.90 20.04 -31.79
N GLY A 88 31.12 19.62 -33.05
CA GLY A 88 32.43 19.70 -33.69
C GLY A 88 32.84 21.12 -34.06
N LEU A 89 31.88 21.99 -34.41
CA LEU A 89 32.15 23.41 -34.59
C LEU A 89 32.58 24.05 -33.27
N GLN A 90 31.83 23.86 -32.19
CA GLN A 90 32.11 24.46 -30.88
C GLN A 90 33.39 23.93 -30.22
N ALA A 91 33.87 22.74 -30.59
CA ALA A 91 35.15 22.20 -30.10
C ALA A 91 36.38 22.83 -30.78
N ALA A 92 36.21 23.49 -31.94
CA ALA A 92 37.32 23.92 -32.79
C ALA A 92 38.25 24.96 -32.14
N ASP A 93 37.78 25.74 -31.16
CA ASP A 93 38.61 26.73 -30.46
C ASP A 93 39.42 26.14 -29.29
N THR A 94 39.04 24.96 -28.79
CA THR A 94 39.64 24.29 -27.62
C THR A 94 40.33 22.96 -27.94
N GLU A 95 40.50 22.65 -29.22
CA GLU A 95 41.32 21.52 -29.69
C GLU A 95 42.79 21.93 -29.80
N TYR A 96 43.68 21.20 -29.12
CA TYR A 96 45.13 21.40 -29.11
C TYR A 96 45.85 20.22 -29.74
N GLU A 97 47.00 20.48 -30.37
CA GLU A 97 47.91 19.41 -30.81
C GLU A 97 48.54 18.73 -29.58
N GLU A 98 48.71 17.41 -29.63
CA GLU A 98 49.26 16.62 -28.54
C GLU A 98 50.59 15.98 -28.95
N ASP A 99 51.66 16.22 -28.17
CA ASP A 99 52.95 15.53 -28.36
C ASP A 99 52.91 14.08 -27.83
N ALA A 100 52.03 13.82 -26.86
CA ALA A 100 51.66 12.51 -26.31
C ALA A 100 50.22 12.57 -25.78
N PRO A 101 49.50 11.44 -25.62
CA PRO A 101 48.09 11.45 -25.18
C PRO A 101 47.86 12.29 -23.91
N GLY A 102 47.15 13.40 -24.04
CA GLY A 102 46.84 14.33 -22.94
C GLY A 102 47.96 15.30 -22.52
N VAL A 103 49.05 15.38 -23.29
CA VAL A 103 50.11 16.39 -23.12
C VAL A 103 50.10 17.33 -24.33
N PRO A 104 49.61 18.58 -24.18
CA PRO A 104 49.52 19.51 -25.30
C PRO A 104 50.92 19.95 -25.74
N ALA A 105 51.12 20.00 -27.05
CA ALA A 105 52.27 20.65 -27.65
C ALA A 105 52.28 22.14 -27.23
N LEU A 106 53.44 22.70 -26.93
CA LEU A 106 53.56 24.08 -26.43
C LEU A 106 54.16 25.00 -27.50
N LEU A 107 53.59 26.20 -27.62
CA LEU A 107 54.12 27.32 -28.36
C LEU A 107 55.37 27.90 -27.65
N PRO A 108 56.23 28.68 -28.36
CA PRO A 108 57.43 29.29 -27.77
C PRO A 108 57.16 30.23 -26.58
N ASP A 109 55.93 30.72 -26.44
CA ASP A 109 55.46 31.56 -25.33
C ASP A 109 54.91 30.75 -24.13
N GLY A 110 54.97 29.41 -24.20
CA GLY A 110 54.55 28.48 -23.16
C GLY A 110 53.06 28.14 -23.16
N ARG A 111 52.29 28.56 -24.16
CA ARG A 111 50.85 28.24 -24.30
C ARG A 111 50.62 26.95 -25.09
N PRO A 112 49.51 26.21 -24.87
CA PRO A 112 49.20 25.05 -25.69
C PRO A 112 48.92 25.44 -27.15
N ARG A 113 49.50 24.70 -28.10
CA ARG A 113 49.41 24.93 -29.55
C ARG A 113 48.06 24.44 -30.06
N PRO A 114 47.17 25.33 -30.56
CA PRO A 114 45.88 24.91 -31.08
C PRO A 114 46.04 24.16 -32.41
N VAL A 115 45.08 23.27 -32.72
CA VAL A 115 45.04 22.55 -34.01
C VAL A 115 44.91 23.53 -35.18
N LEU A 116 44.13 24.60 -34.99
CA LEU A 116 43.99 25.70 -35.95
C LEU A 116 45.06 26.76 -35.70
N PHE A 117 46.29 26.47 -36.12
CA PHE A 117 47.44 27.36 -35.95
C PHE A 117 48.39 27.30 -37.14
N GLU A 118 48.71 28.47 -37.71
CA GLU A 118 49.70 28.62 -38.78
C GLU A 118 50.50 29.92 -38.60
N GLU A 119 51.84 29.83 -38.68
CA GLU A 119 52.71 31.00 -38.63
C GLU A 119 52.71 31.71 -39.98
N LEU A 120 52.26 32.96 -40.03
CA LEU A 120 52.18 33.73 -41.28
C LEU A 120 53.54 34.33 -41.70
N PHE A 121 54.50 34.35 -40.78
CA PHE A 121 55.83 34.92 -40.95
C PHE A 121 56.87 33.81 -40.73
N ASP A 122 57.22 33.10 -41.80
CA ASP A 122 58.24 32.04 -41.83
C ASP A 122 59.43 32.43 -42.73
N GLU A 123 60.57 31.74 -42.61
CA GLU A 123 61.77 31.94 -43.45
C GLU A 123 61.47 31.83 -44.96
N ASN A 124 60.40 31.11 -45.33
CA ASN A 124 59.93 30.94 -46.70
C ASN A 124 58.93 32.02 -47.20
N GLY A 125 58.50 32.93 -46.32
CA GLY A 125 57.53 33.99 -46.62
C GLY A 125 58.14 35.39 -46.55
N TYR A 126 57.84 36.13 -45.47
CA TYR A 126 58.40 37.45 -45.19
C TYR A 126 59.27 37.39 -43.93
N ALA A 127 60.57 37.68 -44.06
CA ALA A 127 61.51 37.74 -42.96
C ALA A 127 61.48 39.15 -42.30
N PRO A 128 60.98 39.29 -41.06
CA PRO A 128 60.78 40.60 -40.43
C PRO A 128 62.10 41.25 -39.99
N THR A 129 62.23 42.56 -40.23
CA THR A 129 63.36 43.40 -39.81
C THR A 129 63.19 43.93 -38.37
N GLU A 130 64.25 44.48 -37.75
CA GLU A 130 64.22 45.02 -36.37
C GLU A 130 63.22 46.17 -36.12
N ILE A 131 62.60 46.71 -37.19
CA ILE A 131 61.60 47.78 -37.15
C ILE A 131 60.17 47.20 -36.92
N VAL A 132 59.99 45.89 -37.15
CA VAL A 132 58.73 45.20 -36.88
C VAL A 132 58.70 44.77 -35.42
N GLU A 133 57.63 45.11 -34.71
CA GLU A 133 57.45 44.72 -33.30
C GLU A 133 57.47 43.18 -33.18
N LYS A 134 58.19 42.65 -32.18
CA LYS A 134 58.30 41.18 -31.95
C LYS A 134 56.99 40.65 -31.37
N LEU A 135 56.65 39.40 -31.73
CA LEU A 135 55.31 38.78 -31.84
C LEU A 135 54.65 39.08 -33.19
N HIS A 136 55.00 38.26 -34.18
CA HIS A 136 54.42 38.31 -35.53
C HIS A 136 52.98 37.81 -35.51
N PRO A 137 52.10 38.34 -36.39
CA PRO A 137 50.73 37.85 -36.47
C PRO A 137 50.73 36.40 -36.96
N VAL A 138 49.89 35.58 -36.35
CA VAL A 138 49.68 34.17 -36.68
C VAL A 138 48.24 33.97 -37.14
N ALA A 139 48.00 32.98 -37.99
CA ALA A 139 46.65 32.55 -38.32
C ALA A 139 46.15 31.66 -37.18
N GLU A 140 45.33 32.25 -36.30
CA GLU A 140 44.69 31.55 -35.19
C GLU A 140 43.23 32.03 -35.01
N LEU A 141 42.46 31.31 -34.20
CA LEU A 141 41.19 31.85 -33.68
C LEU A 141 41.48 32.93 -32.61
N GLU A 142 41.47 34.19 -33.04
CA GLU A 142 41.73 35.37 -32.20
C GLU A 142 40.47 35.84 -31.45
N PHE A 143 40.61 36.13 -30.15
CA PHE A 143 39.56 36.66 -29.28
C PHE A 143 39.92 38.01 -28.62
N GLY A 144 41.04 38.62 -29.03
CA GLY A 144 41.53 39.88 -28.46
C GLY A 144 40.59 41.06 -28.68
N SER A 145 40.66 42.07 -27.81
CA SER A 145 39.79 43.26 -27.85
C SER A 145 40.00 44.17 -29.06
N VAL A 146 41.16 44.05 -29.72
CA VAL A 146 41.59 44.89 -30.87
C VAL A 146 41.56 44.11 -32.20
N GLY A 147 41.32 42.80 -32.18
CA GLY A 147 41.29 41.95 -33.38
C GLY A 147 40.13 42.32 -34.32
N ALA A 148 40.37 42.31 -35.64
CA ALA A 148 39.39 42.75 -36.64
C ALA A 148 38.17 41.82 -36.74
N TYR A 149 38.36 40.51 -36.53
CA TYR A 149 37.31 39.49 -36.61
C TYR A 149 36.97 38.83 -35.27
N SER A 150 37.60 39.26 -34.16
CA SER A 150 37.41 38.63 -32.84
C SER A 150 35.97 38.71 -32.33
N VAL A 151 35.22 39.75 -32.72
CA VAL A 151 33.80 39.89 -32.37
C VAL A 151 32.97 38.71 -32.86
N TYR A 152 33.23 38.22 -34.07
CA TYR A 152 32.49 37.10 -34.65
C TYR A 152 32.82 35.79 -33.94
N ASN A 153 34.06 35.60 -33.50
CA ASN A 153 34.46 34.45 -32.69
C ASN A 153 33.76 34.48 -31.32
N TRP A 154 33.72 35.64 -30.66
CA TRP A 154 32.93 35.81 -29.43
C TRP A 154 31.43 35.56 -29.64
N GLU A 155 30.88 35.95 -30.79
CA GLU A 155 29.49 35.67 -31.13
C GLU A 155 29.24 34.17 -31.32
N LEU A 156 30.08 33.50 -32.11
CA LEU A 156 29.92 32.09 -32.49
C LEU A 156 30.12 31.12 -31.33
N PHE A 157 31.18 31.30 -30.53
CA PHE A 157 31.57 30.36 -29.48
C PHE A 157 30.98 30.67 -28.10
N TYR A 158 30.53 31.91 -27.86
CA TYR A 158 30.01 32.31 -26.54
C TYR A 158 28.61 32.93 -26.57
N HIS A 159 28.36 34.00 -27.35
CA HIS A 159 27.08 34.71 -27.27
C HIS A 159 25.90 33.91 -27.84
N VAL A 160 26.06 33.24 -28.98
CA VAL A 160 25.01 32.44 -29.60
C VAL A 160 24.63 31.24 -28.72
N PRO A 161 25.56 30.38 -28.25
CA PRO A 161 25.20 29.28 -27.35
C PRO A 161 24.54 29.76 -26.05
N LEU A 162 25.03 30.86 -25.46
CA LEU A 162 24.47 31.43 -24.24
C LEU A 162 23.04 31.95 -24.45
N ALA A 163 22.78 32.64 -25.57
CA ALA A 163 21.46 33.17 -25.88
C ALA A 163 20.44 32.04 -26.12
N ILE A 164 20.84 30.99 -26.83
CA ILE A 164 20.00 29.81 -27.08
C ILE A 164 19.66 29.11 -25.76
N ALA A 165 20.66 28.86 -24.90
CA ALA A 165 20.45 28.24 -23.60
C ALA A 165 19.45 29.03 -22.73
N ILE A 166 19.64 30.35 -22.62
CA ILE A 166 18.73 31.23 -21.85
C ILE A 166 17.30 31.19 -22.43
N HIS A 167 17.15 31.21 -23.76
CA HIS A 167 15.84 31.17 -24.39
C HIS A 167 15.14 29.83 -24.17
N LEU A 168 15.86 28.71 -24.26
CA LEU A 168 15.34 27.37 -23.95
C LEU A 168 14.92 27.24 -22.49
N SER A 169 15.74 27.77 -21.57
CA SER A 169 15.42 27.81 -20.14
C SER A 169 14.14 28.59 -19.84
N ARG A 170 13.97 29.78 -20.45
CA ARG A 170 12.74 30.59 -20.34
C ARG A 170 11.50 29.85 -20.87
N ASN A 171 11.69 29.00 -21.87
CA ASN A 171 10.64 28.14 -22.45
C ASN A 171 10.51 26.79 -21.73
N ARG A 172 11.12 26.62 -20.54
CA ARG A 172 11.07 25.41 -19.70
C ARG A 172 11.67 24.15 -20.32
N ARG A 173 12.52 24.28 -21.35
CA ARG A 173 13.26 23.16 -21.96
C ARG A 173 14.63 23.04 -21.27
N TYR A 174 14.60 22.65 -20.00
CA TYR A 174 15.75 22.75 -19.09
C TYR A 174 16.91 21.81 -19.45
N GLU A 175 16.62 20.58 -19.87
CA GLU A 175 17.64 19.60 -20.26
C GLU A 175 18.36 20.04 -21.55
N GLU A 176 17.61 20.48 -22.57
CA GLU A 176 18.20 20.99 -23.81
C GLU A 176 19.00 22.28 -23.57
N SER A 177 18.47 23.19 -22.73
CA SER A 177 19.18 24.37 -22.26
C SER A 177 20.52 24.00 -21.61
N GLN A 178 20.54 22.95 -20.80
CA GLN A 178 21.76 22.47 -20.14
C GLN A 178 22.81 22.00 -21.15
N ARG A 179 22.41 21.25 -22.20
CA ARG A 179 23.33 20.83 -23.28
C ARG A 179 23.98 22.02 -23.98
N TRP A 180 23.21 23.09 -24.22
CA TRP A 180 23.76 24.33 -24.80
C TRP A 180 24.70 25.07 -23.84
N PHE A 181 24.44 25.06 -22.54
CA PHE A 181 25.38 25.60 -21.56
C PHE A 181 26.69 24.81 -21.50
N HIS A 182 26.68 23.48 -21.72
CA HIS A 182 27.88 22.64 -21.72
C HIS A 182 28.85 22.97 -22.86
N HIS A 183 28.41 23.63 -23.93
CA HIS A 183 29.31 24.20 -24.95
C HIS A 183 30.11 25.42 -24.46
N ILE A 184 29.76 25.99 -23.30
CA ILE A 184 30.48 27.12 -22.68
C ILE A 184 31.16 26.68 -21.38
N PHE A 185 30.39 26.05 -20.50
CA PHE A 185 30.78 25.64 -19.17
C PHE A 185 30.22 24.26 -18.86
N ASP A 186 31.09 23.26 -18.78
CA ASP A 186 30.75 21.89 -18.44
C ASP A 186 31.47 21.46 -17.15
N PRO A 187 30.78 21.51 -15.99
CA PRO A 187 31.35 21.07 -14.72
C PRO A 187 31.44 19.54 -14.59
N THR A 188 30.87 18.78 -15.52
CA THR A 188 30.82 17.30 -15.49
C THR A 188 31.91 16.65 -16.34
N THR A 189 32.72 17.44 -17.04
CA THR A 189 33.75 16.91 -17.93
C THR A 189 34.81 16.09 -17.20
N GLY A 190 35.15 14.93 -17.75
CA GLY A 190 36.19 14.03 -17.24
C GLY A 190 37.59 14.27 -17.84
N ARG A 191 37.77 15.33 -18.65
CA ARG A 191 39.05 15.63 -19.30
C ARG A 191 40.15 15.90 -18.26
N LEU A 192 41.32 15.28 -18.47
CA LEU A 192 42.51 15.51 -17.65
C LEU A 192 43.11 16.88 -18.01
N GLY A 193 43.28 17.75 -17.03
CA GLY A 193 43.79 19.11 -17.22
C GLY A 193 43.75 19.93 -15.92
N PRO A 194 44.39 21.10 -15.88
CA PRO A 194 44.37 21.97 -14.71
C PRO A 194 42.95 22.46 -14.44
N ALA A 195 42.48 22.28 -13.20
CA ALA A 195 41.28 22.92 -12.70
C ALA A 195 41.65 24.33 -12.18
N PRO A 196 40.89 25.38 -12.51
CA PRO A 196 39.53 25.37 -13.08
C PRO A 196 39.43 25.45 -14.62
N GLN A 197 40.54 25.60 -15.36
CA GLN A 197 40.55 25.87 -16.80
C GLN A 197 39.80 24.79 -17.61
N ARG A 198 39.96 23.52 -17.25
CA ARG A 198 39.35 22.38 -17.97
C ARG A 198 37.83 22.39 -18.11
N PHE A 199 37.11 23.10 -17.23
CA PHE A 199 35.64 23.11 -17.21
C PHE A 199 35.05 24.13 -18.21
N TRP A 200 35.89 25.02 -18.74
CA TRP A 200 35.49 26.00 -19.74
C TRP A 200 35.74 25.44 -21.13
N GLN A 201 34.76 25.56 -22.01
CA GLN A 201 34.85 25.08 -23.41
C GLN A 201 35.06 26.23 -24.40
N VAL A 202 35.54 27.38 -23.91
CA VAL A 202 35.78 28.60 -24.72
C VAL A 202 37.21 29.05 -24.50
N LYS A 203 38.00 29.16 -25.59
CA LYS A 203 39.47 29.34 -25.58
C LYS A 203 39.97 30.43 -24.62
N PRO A 204 39.45 31.69 -24.63
CA PRO A 204 39.87 32.74 -23.70
C PRO A 204 39.79 32.38 -22.22
N PHE A 205 38.82 31.54 -21.83
CA PHE A 205 38.62 31.16 -20.43
C PHE A 205 39.58 30.05 -19.96
N GLN A 206 40.25 29.35 -20.89
CA GLN A 206 41.28 28.37 -20.60
C GLN A 206 42.68 28.99 -20.52
N THR A 207 42.98 29.96 -21.39
CA THR A 207 44.33 30.50 -21.57
C THR A 207 44.64 31.74 -20.75
N GLU A 208 43.63 32.56 -20.41
CA GLU A 208 43.86 33.78 -19.64
C GLU A 208 43.82 33.53 -18.12
N PRO A 209 44.76 34.09 -17.34
CA PRO A 209 44.71 33.96 -15.89
C PRO A 209 43.49 34.68 -15.31
N VAL A 210 42.74 34.01 -14.45
CA VAL A 210 41.62 34.61 -13.70
C VAL A 210 42.18 35.63 -12.71
N ARG A 211 42.11 36.91 -13.08
CA ARG A 211 42.58 38.02 -12.23
C ARG A 211 41.47 38.50 -11.32
N LEU A 212 41.72 38.53 -10.01
CA LEU A 212 40.79 39.09 -9.03
C LEU A 212 40.76 40.62 -9.13
N VAL A 213 39.59 41.22 -8.91
CA VAL A 213 39.42 42.69 -8.96
C VAL A 213 40.38 43.37 -8.00
N GLU A 214 40.57 42.80 -6.82
CA GLU A 214 41.49 43.31 -5.80
C GLU A 214 42.92 43.39 -6.33
N GLN A 215 43.41 42.35 -7.01
CA GLN A 215 44.75 42.35 -7.61
C GLN A 215 44.88 43.39 -8.72
N VAL A 216 43.84 43.59 -9.52
CA VAL A 216 43.81 44.62 -10.57
C VAL A 216 43.84 46.02 -9.96
N LEU A 217 43.06 46.26 -8.90
CA LEU A 217 43.04 47.54 -8.17
C LEU A 217 44.36 47.79 -7.43
N THR A 218 44.94 46.78 -6.80
CA THR A 218 46.26 46.88 -6.16
C THR A 218 47.35 47.15 -7.19
N ASN A 219 47.31 46.50 -8.36
CA ASN A 219 48.28 46.75 -9.44
C ASN A 219 48.12 48.16 -10.04
N LEU A 220 46.89 48.67 -10.14
CA LEU A 220 46.64 50.04 -10.60
C LEU A 220 47.31 51.07 -9.69
N VAL A 221 47.34 50.82 -8.38
CA VAL A 221 47.96 51.69 -7.38
C VAL A 221 49.48 51.47 -7.25
N THR A 222 49.92 50.22 -7.21
CA THR A 222 51.34 49.86 -6.97
C THR A 222 52.20 49.91 -8.24
N GLY A 223 51.59 49.74 -9.42
CA GLY A 223 52.30 49.72 -10.71
C GLY A 223 53.26 48.55 -10.89
N ALA A 224 53.05 47.43 -10.19
CA ALA A 224 53.93 46.26 -10.22
C ALA A 224 54.03 45.62 -11.62
N ASP A 225 52.94 45.63 -12.39
CA ASP A 225 52.88 45.21 -13.79
C ASP A 225 52.48 46.41 -14.68
N PRO A 226 53.43 47.00 -15.44
CA PRO A 226 53.20 48.19 -16.26
C PRO A 226 52.31 47.93 -17.49
N GLY A 227 52.31 46.71 -18.04
CA GLY A 227 51.45 46.35 -19.17
C GLY A 227 49.99 46.25 -18.75
N LEU A 228 49.73 45.50 -17.69
CA LEU A 228 48.39 45.37 -17.11
C LEU A 228 47.84 46.71 -16.61
N ARG A 229 48.70 47.57 -16.04
CA ARG A 229 48.29 48.91 -15.62
C ARG A 229 47.78 49.74 -16.79
N ARG A 230 48.48 49.70 -17.93
CA ARG A 230 48.08 50.42 -19.14
C ARG A 230 46.74 49.90 -19.70
N GLU A 231 46.60 48.58 -19.85
CA GLU A 231 45.35 47.96 -20.29
C GLU A 231 44.17 48.31 -19.35
N THR A 232 44.42 48.32 -18.04
CA THR A 232 43.41 48.69 -17.05
C THR A 232 43.00 50.16 -17.20
N ILE A 233 43.95 51.08 -17.39
CA ILE A 233 43.68 52.51 -17.63
C ILE A 233 42.90 52.72 -18.93
N ASP A 234 43.29 52.04 -20.01
CA ASP A 234 42.59 52.10 -21.30
C ASP A 234 41.17 51.55 -21.18
N SER A 235 41.01 50.42 -20.47
CA SER A 235 39.69 49.88 -20.15
C SER A 235 38.88 50.91 -19.37
N ILE A 236 39.51 51.64 -18.41
CA ILE A 236 38.87 52.62 -17.54
C ILE A 236 38.37 53.83 -18.34
N HIS A 237 39.15 54.32 -19.30
CA HIS A 237 38.72 55.40 -20.17
C HIS A 237 37.58 54.96 -21.11
N ALA A 238 37.65 53.73 -21.63
CA ALA A 238 36.68 53.22 -22.59
C ALA A 238 35.26 53.10 -22.00
N TRP A 239 35.10 52.55 -20.78
CA TRP A 239 33.81 52.51 -20.09
C TRP A 239 33.41 53.85 -19.47
N ALA A 240 34.36 54.71 -19.03
CA ALA A 240 34.02 56.06 -18.56
C ALA A 240 33.37 56.91 -19.68
N GLN A 241 33.82 56.73 -20.92
CA GLN A 241 33.21 57.33 -22.11
C GLN A 241 31.89 56.65 -22.51
N ASN A 242 31.67 55.39 -22.12
CA ASN A 242 30.51 54.58 -22.50
C ASN A 242 29.92 53.80 -21.30
N PRO A 243 29.38 54.49 -20.26
CA PRO A 243 29.11 53.91 -18.94
C PRO A 243 27.99 52.85 -18.91
N PHE A 244 27.07 52.86 -19.89
CA PHE A 244 25.93 51.94 -19.93
C PHE A 244 26.13 50.74 -20.88
N ARG A 245 27.37 50.42 -21.25
CA ARG A 245 27.70 49.28 -22.12
C ARG A 245 28.43 48.17 -21.34
N PRO A 246 27.72 47.23 -20.69
CA PRO A 246 28.35 46.19 -19.86
C PRO A 246 29.26 45.25 -20.65
N HIS A 247 28.92 44.98 -21.92
CA HIS A 247 29.75 44.16 -22.81
C HIS A 247 31.12 44.79 -23.11
N LEU A 248 31.25 46.12 -23.05
CA LEU A 248 32.54 46.78 -23.22
C LEU A 248 33.46 46.43 -22.05
N VAL A 249 32.95 46.50 -20.82
CA VAL A 249 33.69 46.08 -19.61
C VAL A 249 34.05 44.60 -19.66
N ALA A 250 33.11 43.76 -20.11
CA ALA A 250 33.32 42.32 -20.20
C ALA A 250 34.33 41.89 -21.30
N ARG A 251 34.54 42.72 -22.34
CA ARG A 251 35.59 42.49 -23.36
C ARG A 251 37.01 42.70 -22.82
N TYR A 252 37.20 43.67 -21.92
CA TYR A 252 38.48 43.87 -21.22
C TYR A 252 38.64 42.94 -20.02
N ARG A 253 37.53 42.41 -19.51
CA ARG A 253 37.50 41.52 -18.35
C ARG A 253 36.63 40.28 -18.63
N PRO A 254 37.20 39.24 -19.25
CA PRO A 254 36.46 38.02 -19.61
C PRO A 254 35.84 37.28 -18.41
N THR A 255 36.37 37.48 -17.20
CA THR A 255 35.77 36.95 -15.96
C THR A 255 34.31 37.37 -15.74
N ALA A 256 33.88 38.53 -16.26
CA ALA A 256 32.47 38.94 -16.20
C ALA A 256 31.55 38.02 -17.03
N TYR A 257 32.03 37.55 -18.18
CA TYR A 257 31.33 36.57 -19.00
C TYR A 257 31.31 35.19 -18.34
N MET A 258 32.43 34.76 -17.75
CA MET A 258 32.47 33.53 -16.95
C MET A 258 31.42 33.53 -15.83
N PHE A 259 31.34 34.62 -15.03
CA PHE A 259 30.31 34.73 -13.99
C PHE A 259 28.89 34.71 -14.57
N LYS A 260 28.65 35.38 -15.71
CA LYS A 260 27.33 35.37 -16.35
C LYS A 260 26.92 33.96 -16.81
N ALA A 261 27.83 33.20 -17.39
CA ALA A 261 27.59 31.83 -17.82
C ALA A 261 27.23 30.94 -16.62
N VAL A 262 28.02 31.00 -15.54
CA VAL A 262 27.76 30.23 -14.31
C VAL A 262 26.44 30.63 -13.66
N MET A 263 26.15 31.93 -13.54
CA MET A 263 24.87 32.39 -12.98
C MET A 263 23.68 31.94 -13.82
N ALA A 264 23.79 31.96 -15.16
CA ALA A 264 22.72 31.49 -16.04
C ALA A 264 22.53 29.96 -15.94
N TYR A 265 23.62 29.20 -15.80
CA TYR A 265 23.58 27.76 -15.56
C TYR A 265 22.92 27.42 -14.21
N LEU A 266 23.32 28.12 -13.14
CA LEU A 266 22.71 27.97 -11.81
C LEU A 266 21.22 28.32 -11.84
N GLN A 267 20.84 29.38 -12.54
CA GLN A 267 19.44 29.73 -12.73
C GLN A 267 18.66 28.60 -13.42
N ASN A 268 19.21 28.01 -14.48
CA ASN A 268 18.58 26.87 -15.17
C ASN A 268 18.39 25.66 -14.24
N LEU A 269 19.39 25.34 -13.40
CA LEU A 269 19.28 24.26 -12.42
C LEU A 269 18.22 24.55 -11.35
N VAL A 270 18.18 25.77 -10.83
CA VAL A 270 17.19 26.18 -9.83
C VAL A 270 15.78 26.18 -10.42
N ASP A 271 15.60 26.72 -11.64
CA ASP A 271 14.29 26.77 -12.30
C ASP A 271 13.79 25.36 -12.66
N TRP A 272 14.70 24.47 -13.08
CA TRP A 272 14.36 23.06 -13.31
C TRP A 272 14.01 22.33 -12.01
N GLY A 273 14.80 22.54 -10.96
CA GLY A 273 14.49 22.03 -9.63
C GLY A 273 13.16 22.54 -9.10
N ASP A 274 12.85 23.84 -9.27
CA ASP A 274 11.58 24.45 -8.84
C ASP A 274 10.40 23.86 -9.62
N ALA A 275 10.57 23.55 -10.91
CA ALA A 275 9.55 22.90 -11.72
C ALA A 275 9.25 21.47 -11.23
N LEU A 276 10.28 20.66 -11.00
CA LEU A 276 10.14 19.28 -10.49
C LEU A 276 9.61 19.26 -9.04
N PHE A 277 10.03 20.22 -8.22
CA PHE A 277 9.54 20.37 -6.85
C PHE A 277 8.06 20.79 -6.82
N ALA A 278 7.59 21.53 -7.82
CA ALA A 278 6.17 21.89 -7.94
C ALA A 278 5.27 20.72 -8.36
N GLU A 279 5.82 19.64 -8.92
CA GLU A 279 5.07 18.40 -9.24
C GLU A 279 4.69 17.59 -7.99
N ASP A 280 5.39 17.81 -6.87
CA ASP A 280 5.04 17.31 -5.53
C ASP A 280 4.92 15.77 -5.42
N THR A 281 5.74 15.03 -6.17
CA THR A 281 5.86 13.55 -6.08
C THR A 281 7.15 13.15 -5.36
N GLY A 282 7.21 11.95 -4.77
CA GLY A 282 8.41 11.49 -4.07
C GLY A 282 9.64 11.42 -5.00
N GLU A 283 9.43 10.97 -6.22
CA GLU A 283 10.43 10.84 -7.28
C GLU A 283 10.87 12.21 -7.80
N SER A 284 9.94 13.10 -8.13
CA SER A 284 10.27 14.45 -8.64
C SER A 284 10.96 15.31 -7.59
N ILE A 285 10.62 15.15 -6.30
CA ILE A 285 11.32 15.83 -5.19
C ILE A 285 12.76 15.33 -5.04
N ASN A 286 12.99 14.03 -5.19
CA ASN A 286 14.34 13.47 -5.17
C ASN A 286 15.18 13.95 -6.36
N GLU A 287 14.58 14.07 -7.54
CA GLU A 287 15.24 14.64 -8.72
C GLU A 287 15.55 16.13 -8.53
N ALA A 288 14.59 16.91 -8.04
CA ALA A 288 14.80 18.32 -7.68
C ALA A 288 15.92 18.49 -6.65
N LEU A 289 15.97 17.61 -5.63
CA LEU A 289 17.03 17.59 -4.63
C LEU A 289 18.41 17.41 -5.27
N GLN A 290 18.57 16.52 -6.25
CA GLN A 290 19.84 16.32 -6.94
C GLN A 290 20.28 17.60 -7.69
N LEU A 291 19.35 18.30 -8.35
CA LEU A 291 19.64 19.54 -9.05
C LEU A 291 20.04 20.67 -8.09
N TYR A 292 19.35 20.81 -6.95
CA TYR A 292 19.73 21.80 -5.93
C TYR A 292 21.06 21.46 -5.24
N VAL A 293 21.36 20.18 -5.02
CA VAL A 293 22.65 19.75 -4.47
C VAL A 293 23.77 20.03 -5.48
N LEU A 294 23.55 19.77 -6.77
CA LEU A 294 24.49 20.14 -7.82
C LEU A 294 24.74 21.66 -7.82
N ALA A 295 23.68 22.47 -7.74
CA ALA A 295 23.80 23.92 -7.63
C ALA A 295 24.56 24.35 -6.36
N ALA A 296 24.31 23.71 -5.21
CA ALA A 296 25.02 23.97 -3.96
C ALA A 296 26.51 23.60 -4.03
N ASN A 297 26.85 22.48 -4.69
CA ASN A 297 28.23 22.05 -4.89
C ASN A 297 29.01 23.01 -5.81
N LEU A 298 28.36 23.53 -6.85
CA LEU A 298 28.93 24.54 -7.75
C LEU A 298 29.15 25.89 -7.04
N LEU A 299 28.23 26.28 -6.15
CA LEU A 299 28.34 27.49 -5.36
C LEU A 299 29.40 27.39 -4.25
N GLY A 300 29.55 26.22 -3.64
CA GLY A 300 30.45 26.02 -2.50
C GLY A 300 29.95 26.69 -1.21
N PRO A 301 30.78 26.73 -0.14
CA PRO A 301 30.39 27.36 1.11
C PRO A 301 30.09 28.84 0.90
N ARG A 302 29.04 29.33 1.55
CA ARG A 302 28.68 30.76 1.48
C ARG A 302 29.89 31.59 1.93
N PRO A 303 30.29 32.62 1.16
CA PRO A 303 31.40 33.48 1.55
C PRO A 303 31.08 34.18 2.88
N GLN A 304 32.03 34.14 3.81
CA GLN A 304 31.90 34.82 5.11
C GLN A 304 32.11 36.33 4.92
N ALA A 305 31.27 37.14 5.57
CA ALA A 305 31.47 38.57 5.59
C ALA A 305 32.75 38.87 6.38
N VAL A 306 33.75 39.45 5.70
CA VAL A 306 34.98 39.89 6.37
C VAL A 306 34.60 41.00 7.36
N PRO A 307 34.93 40.86 8.67
CA PRO A 307 34.70 41.93 9.63
C PRO A 307 35.38 43.21 9.15
N ARG A 308 34.74 44.37 9.34
CA ARG A 308 35.36 45.65 8.96
C ARG A 308 36.61 45.87 9.84
N ILE A 309 37.79 45.79 9.24
CA ILE A 309 39.06 46.03 9.93
C ILE A 309 39.32 47.55 9.94
N GLY A 310 39.18 48.19 11.10
CA GLY A 310 39.50 49.60 11.30
C GLY A 310 38.48 50.58 10.69
N GLY A 311 38.16 51.63 11.45
CA GLY A 311 37.29 52.72 11.00
C GLY A 311 38.12 53.96 10.70
N GLY A 312 38.57 54.13 9.46
CA GLY A 312 39.03 55.45 9.01
C GLY A 312 37.91 56.47 9.15
N ALA A 313 38.21 57.70 9.56
CA ALA A 313 37.20 58.75 9.69
C ALA A 313 36.45 58.93 8.35
N PRO A 314 35.10 59.02 8.35
CA PRO A 314 34.34 59.22 7.12
C PRO A 314 34.74 60.55 6.49
N GLN A 315 35.30 60.48 5.29
CA GLN A 315 35.75 61.64 4.52
C GLN A 315 34.67 62.02 3.51
N THR A 316 34.53 63.32 3.28
CA THR A 316 33.62 63.82 2.24
C THR A 316 34.26 63.67 0.86
N TYR A 317 33.45 63.59 -0.19
CA TYR A 317 33.96 63.54 -1.57
C TYR A 317 34.94 64.68 -1.87
N ARG A 318 34.69 65.87 -1.30
CA ARG A 318 35.54 67.06 -1.47
C ARG A 318 36.96 66.85 -0.93
N SER A 319 37.14 66.16 0.20
CA SER A 319 38.47 65.89 0.79
C SER A 319 39.19 64.74 0.10
N LEU A 320 38.46 63.76 -0.44
CA LEU A 320 39.04 62.64 -1.18
C LEU A 320 39.44 63.02 -2.61
N ARG A 321 38.75 63.98 -3.24
CA ARG A 321 38.93 64.34 -4.66
C ARG A 321 40.38 64.61 -5.08
N GLU A 322 41.21 65.18 -4.21
CA GLU A 322 42.62 65.48 -4.52
C GLU A 322 43.49 64.20 -4.60
N HIS A 323 43.07 63.15 -3.91
CA HIS A 323 43.76 61.85 -3.80
C HIS A 323 43.16 60.77 -4.74
N LEU A 324 42.03 61.04 -5.40
CA LEU A 324 41.33 60.12 -6.31
C LEU A 324 41.57 60.52 -7.78
N ARG A 325 42.74 60.18 -8.37
CA ARG A 325 43.04 60.55 -9.77
C ARG A 325 42.71 59.48 -10.81
N GLU A 326 43.05 58.22 -10.56
CA GLU A 326 42.80 57.08 -11.47
C GLU A 326 41.97 56.01 -10.72
N PHE A 327 40.67 55.94 -11.01
CA PHE A 327 39.68 55.02 -10.43
C PHE A 327 39.53 54.98 -8.89
N GLY A 328 39.80 56.09 -8.22
CA GLY A 328 39.34 56.29 -6.85
C GLY A 328 39.93 55.37 -5.77
N SER A 329 41.05 54.71 -6.04
CA SER A 329 41.74 53.85 -5.07
C SER A 329 42.79 54.65 -4.29
N ALA A 330 42.42 55.17 -3.12
CA ALA A 330 43.38 55.66 -2.13
C ALA A 330 43.74 54.52 -1.16
N LEU A 331 45.02 54.19 -1.03
CA LEU A 331 45.52 53.30 0.03
C LEU A 331 45.60 54.11 1.34
N VAL A 332 44.95 53.60 2.38
CA VAL A 332 45.02 54.14 3.75
C VAL A 332 45.95 53.25 4.55
N SER A 333 46.87 53.84 5.32
CA SER A 333 47.66 53.10 6.29
C SER A 333 46.79 52.63 7.45
N LEU A 334 46.84 51.34 7.79
CA LEU A 334 46.27 50.79 9.03
C LEU A 334 47.14 51.28 10.20
N GLU A 335 46.95 52.53 10.61
CA GLU A 335 47.58 53.06 11.81
C GLU A 335 46.88 52.50 13.05
N THR A 336 47.66 51.82 13.91
CA THR A 336 47.34 51.38 15.28
C THR A 336 46.36 50.20 15.45
N GLU A 337 46.92 48.98 15.51
CA GLU A 337 46.62 47.88 16.47
C GLU A 337 47.14 46.53 15.93
N ILE A 338 48.48 46.38 15.82
CA ILE A 338 49.11 45.06 15.64
C ILE A 338 49.83 44.73 16.97
N PRO A 339 49.38 43.74 17.77
CA PRO A 339 49.93 43.45 19.11
C PRO A 339 51.30 42.72 19.12
N PHE A 340 52.05 42.73 18.01
CA PHE A 340 53.28 41.94 17.86
C PHE A 340 54.57 42.77 17.80
N ALA A 341 54.56 44.02 18.28
CA ALA A 341 55.70 44.94 18.17
C ALA A 341 56.91 44.61 19.06
N ASP A 342 56.82 43.69 20.04
CA ASP A 342 57.87 43.45 21.04
C ASP A 342 58.70 42.16 20.84
N ALA A 343 58.63 41.49 19.69
CA ALA A 343 59.50 40.34 19.40
C ALA A 343 60.84 40.78 18.75
N PRO A 344 62.01 40.34 19.24
CA PRO A 344 63.30 40.71 18.64
C PRO A 344 63.43 40.09 17.25
N LEU A 345 63.65 40.93 16.24
CA LEU A 345 63.85 40.54 14.85
C LEU A 345 65.20 39.81 14.67
N PRO A 346 65.27 38.66 13.96
CA PRO A 346 66.53 38.06 13.57
C PRO A 346 67.23 38.91 12.50
N GLN A 347 68.55 39.02 12.56
CA GLN A 347 69.36 39.69 11.53
C GLN A 347 69.22 38.98 10.18
N ALA A 348 68.89 39.76 9.15
CA ALA A 348 68.53 39.28 7.82
C ALA A 348 69.74 39.17 6.88
N THR A 349 69.76 38.12 6.04
CA THR A 349 70.65 38.04 4.86
C THR A 349 69.93 38.10 3.52
N ASP A 350 68.59 38.08 3.42
CA ASP A 350 67.90 38.18 2.11
C ASP A 350 66.60 39.00 2.15
N GLY A 351 66.50 39.98 1.24
CA GLY A 351 65.47 41.03 1.19
C GLY A 351 64.09 40.62 0.63
N ALA A 352 63.86 39.35 0.28
CA ALA A 352 62.60 38.91 -0.33
C ALA A 352 61.52 38.49 0.69
N ALA A 353 61.88 38.17 1.94
CA ALA A 353 60.96 37.63 2.94
C ALA A 353 60.14 38.69 3.71
N LEU A 354 60.38 39.99 3.50
CA LEU A 354 59.72 41.10 4.24
C LEU A 354 58.61 41.83 3.46
N SER A 355 58.35 41.45 2.21
CA SER A 355 57.26 42.05 1.41
C SER A 355 55.83 41.73 1.91
N PRO A 356 55.52 40.51 2.42
CA PRO A 356 54.19 40.20 2.96
C PRO A 356 53.88 40.88 4.30
N LEU A 357 54.92 41.21 5.08
CA LEU A 357 54.78 41.91 6.37
C LEU A 357 54.51 43.41 6.20
N ARG A 358 54.89 44.02 5.07
CA ARG A 358 54.55 45.42 4.74
C ARG A 358 53.14 45.58 4.15
N SER A 359 52.54 44.54 3.56
CA SER A 359 51.16 44.60 3.05
C SER A 359 50.08 44.47 4.13
N LEU A 360 50.47 44.22 5.39
CA LEU A 360 49.57 44.25 6.56
C LEU A 360 49.27 45.68 7.05
N GLY A 361 49.92 46.70 6.46
CA GLY A 361 49.83 48.08 6.90
C GLY A 361 49.01 49.02 6.01
N SER A 362 48.42 48.58 4.89
CA SER A 362 47.62 49.45 4.01
C SER A 362 46.42 48.77 3.32
N SER A 363 45.27 49.44 3.26
CA SER A 363 44.02 48.93 2.65
C SER A 363 43.32 49.97 1.77
N LEU A 364 42.42 49.55 0.87
CA LEU A 364 41.59 50.48 0.07
C LEU A 364 40.62 51.28 0.96
N TYR A 365 40.42 52.56 0.66
CA TYR A 365 39.46 53.42 1.38
C TYR A 365 38.00 52.94 1.25
N PHE A 366 37.58 52.52 0.04
CA PHE A 366 36.26 51.92 -0.20
C PHE A 366 36.39 50.40 -0.32
N CYS A 367 35.50 49.67 0.34
CA CYS A 367 35.38 48.22 0.16
C CYS A 367 34.78 47.89 -1.21
N VAL A 368 35.20 46.76 -1.81
CA VAL A 368 34.56 46.23 -3.03
C VAL A 368 33.19 45.63 -2.64
N PRO A 369 32.07 46.11 -3.19
CA PRO A 369 30.75 45.60 -2.83
C PRO A 369 30.56 44.16 -3.36
N PRO A 370 29.94 43.26 -2.59
CA PRO A 370 29.59 41.94 -3.08
C PRO A 370 28.47 42.01 -4.11
N ASN A 371 28.40 41.03 -5.02
CA ASN A 371 27.30 40.95 -5.98
C ASN A 371 26.05 40.33 -5.31
N PRO A 372 24.96 41.09 -5.09
CA PRO A 372 23.78 40.58 -4.40
C PRO A 372 23.03 39.51 -5.19
N THR A 373 23.09 39.55 -6.53
CA THR A 373 22.43 38.54 -7.38
C THR A 373 23.09 37.19 -7.27
N LEU A 374 24.43 37.16 -7.19
CA LEU A 374 25.18 35.94 -6.97
C LEU A 374 24.92 35.40 -5.56
N LEU A 375 24.99 36.27 -4.54
CA LEU A 375 24.69 35.90 -3.15
C LEU A 375 23.28 35.34 -2.95
N GLY A 376 22.30 35.88 -3.69
CA GLY A 376 20.92 35.42 -3.65
C GLY A 376 20.75 33.94 -4.04
N PHE A 377 21.62 33.38 -4.89
CA PHE A 377 21.56 31.96 -5.22
C PHE A 377 21.87 31.04 -4.03
N TRP A 378 22.77 31.44 -3.11
CA TRP A 378 22.96 30.68 -1.88
C TRP A 378 21.71 30.70 -1.02
N ASP A 379 21.03 31.85 -0.93
CA ASP A 379 19.80 31.99 -0.14
C ASP A 379 18.65 31.17 -0.75
N THR A 380 18.48 31.19 -2.08
CA THR A 380 17.43 30.41 -2.76
C THR A 380 17.69 28.91 -2.65
N VAL A 381 18.89 28.43 -2.98
CA VAL A 381 19.23 27.00 -2.90
C VAL A 381 19.14 26.51 -1.46
N ALA A 382 19.61 27.29 -0.47
CA ALA A 382 19.47 26.95 0.94
C ALA A 382 18.00 26.87 1.37
N ASP A 383 17.15 27.80 0.94
CA ASP A 383 15.70 27.77 1.20
C ASP A 383 15.03 26.53 0.58
N ARG A 384 15.33 26.19 -0.68
CA ARG A 384 14.77 25.00 -1.34
C ARG A 384 15.21 23.70 -0.66
N LEU A 385 16.49 23.56 -0.38
CA LEU A 385 17.02 22.40 0.35
C LEU A 385 16.45 22.31 1.76
N PHE A 386 16.27 23.44 2.45
CA PHE A 386 15.61 23.47 3.75
C PHE A 386 14.16 22.99 3.65
N LYS A 387 13.39 23.47 2.67
CA LYS A 387 12.00 23.05 2.47
C LYS A 387 11.88 21.55 2.21
N ILE A 388 12.68 21.00 1.30
CA ILE A 388 12.71 19.56 1.02
C ILE A 388 13.07 18.75 2.28
N ARG A 389 14.13 19.16 3.00
CA ARG A 389 14.58 18.47 4.23
C ARG A 389 13.56 18.50 5.38
N ASN A 390 12.65 19.48 5.38
CA ASN A 390 11.61 19.64 6.40
C ASN A 390 10.21 19.26 5.91
N SER A 391 10.09 18.58 4.75
CA SER A 391 8.79 18.17 4.19
C SER A 391 7.81 19.34 3.96
N LEU A 392 8.35 20.47 3.52
CA LEU A 392 7.57 21.64 3.09
C LEU A 392 7.50 21.66 1.56
N ASN A 393 6.39 22.15 1.00
CA ASN A 393 6.32 22.45 -0.44
C ASN A 393 7.00 23.79 -0.79
N LEU A 394 7.00 24.16 -2.06
CA LEU A 394 7.68 25.37 -2.56
C LEU A 394 7.24 26.66 -1.85
N GLN A 395 5.96 26.77 -1.44
CA GLN A 395 5.39 27.91 -0.70
C GLN A 395 5.68 27.88 0.82
N GLY A 396 6.26 26.79 1.35
CA GLY A 396 6.59 26.64 2.77
C GLY A 396 5.47 26.03 3.62
N THR A 397 4.44 25.44 3.02
CA THR A 397 3.41 24.68 3.75
C THR A 397 3.83 23.22 3.93
N PHE A 398 3.70 22.71 5.16
CA PHE A 398 4.03 21.33 5.50
C PHE A 398 3.08 20.33 4.82
N ARG A 399 3.63 19.25 4.27
CA ARG A 399 2.89 18.17 3.62
C ARG A 399 3.50 16.81 3.93
N GLN A 400 2.64 15.82 4.12
CA GLN A 400 3.03 14.42 4.25
C GLN A 400 2.79 13.73 2.91
N LEU A 401 3.86 13.32 2.25
CA LEU A 401 3.79 12.60 0.98
C LEU A 401 3.32 11.15 1.23
N PRO A 402 2.52 10.57 0.33
CA PRO A 402 2.18 9.14 0.41
C PRO A 402 3.44 8.28 0.26
N LEU A 403 3.57 7.21 1.06
CA LEU A 403 4.76 6.35 1.12
C LEU A 403 5.05 5.62 -0.20
N PHE A 404 4.00 5.34 -0.98
CA PHE A 404 4.01 4.84 -2.35
C PHE A 404 2.82 5.48 -3.08
N GLU A 405 2.90 5.70 -4.39
CA GLU A 405 1.70 5.97 -5.19
C GLU A 405 0.68 4.83 -5.00
N PRO A 406 -0.63 5.09 -4.88
CA PRO A 406 -1.61 4.01 -4.71
C PRO A 406 -1.72 3.16 -6.00
N PRO A 407 -1.40 1.85 -5.96
CA PRO A 407 -1.92 0.92 -6.97
C PRO A 407 -3.38 0.56 -6.63
N ILE A 408 -4.22 0.39 -7.65
CA ILE A 408 -5.63 -0.01 -7.52
C ILE A 408 -5.74 -1.37 -6.78
N ASP A 409 -6.55 -1.50 -5.72
CA ASP A 409 -6.64 -2.72 -4.88
C ASP A 409 -8.08 -3.30 -4.71
N PRO A 410 -8.34 -4.56 -5.13
CA PRO A 410 -9.58 -5.31 -4.85
C PRO A 410 -9.46 -6.47 -3.83
N ALA A 411 -8.31 -6.70 -3.18
CA ALA A 411 -8.10 -7.86 -2.30
C ALA A 411 -8.53 -7.64 -0.83
N LEU A 412 -8.93 -6.42 -0.48
CA LEU A 412 -9.30 -6.02 0.90
C LEU A 412 -10.64 -6.63 1.36
N LEU A 413 -11.47 -7.14 0.44
CA LEU A 413 -12.78 -7.74 0.71
C LEU A 413 -12.74 -9.20 1.21
N VAL A 414 -11.64 -9.91 1.01
CA VAL A 414 -11.54 -11.36 1.30
C VAL A 414 -11.05 -11.64 2.73
N ARG A 415 -10.48 -10.65 3.41
CA ARG A 415 -9.91 -10.83 4.77
C ARG A 415 -10.91 -10.69 5.91
N ALA A 416 -12.12 -10.19 5.65
CA ALA A 416 -13.16 -10.01 6.67
C ALA A 416 -14.03 -11.27 6.89
N THR A 417 -13.95 -12.26 6.00
CA THR A 417 -14.78 -13.48 6.04
C THR A 417 -14.12 -14.68 6.72
N ALA A 418 -12.86 -14.56 7.14
CA ALA A 418 -12.16 -15.55 7.98
C ALA A 418 -12.31 -15.17 9.47
N ALA A 419 -13.51 -15.27 10.06
CA ALA A 419 -14.10 -16.49 10.62
C ALA A 419 -13.61 -16.84 12.04
N GLY A 420 -14.29 -16.31 13.08
CA GLY A 420 -14.11 -16.70 14.47
C GLY A 420 -15.32 -17.44 15.06
N VAL A 421 -15.11 -18.60 15.71
CA VAL A 421 -15.94 -19.27 16.76
C VAL A 421 -15.05 -20.23 17.60
N ASP A 422 -15.36 -20.41 18.91
CA ASP A 422 -14.54 -21.01 19.99
C ASP A 422 -14.92 -22.48 20.39
N ILE A 423 -13.93 -23.24 20.90
CA ILE A 423 -13.83 -24.72 21.02
C ILE A 423 -14.13 -25.24 22.44
N ALA A 424 -14.38 -24.37 23.42
CA ALA A 424 -14.42 -24.74 24.85
C ALA A 424 -15.66 -25.55 25.33
N ALA A 425 -16.67 -25.80 24.48
CA ALA A 425 -17.96 -26.37 24.90
C ALA A 425 -18.06 -27.92 24.87
N ALA A 426 -17.07 -28.64 24.33
CA ALA A 426 -17.19 -30.08 24.05
C ALA A 426 -16.81 -31.01 25.23
N VAL A 427 -16.29 -30.51 26.35
CA VAL A 427 -15.56 -31.34 27.34
C VAL A 427 -16.41 -31.78 28.55
N SER A 428 -17.58 -31.19 28.82
CA SER A 428 -18.30 -31.39 30.10
C SER A 428 -19.25 -32.60 30.18
N GLY A 429 -19.47 -33.34 29.08
CA GLY A 429 -20.52 -34.37 29.00
C GLY A 429 -20.10 -35.82 29.21
N VAL A 430 -18.80 -36.15 29.27
CA VAL A 430 -18.31 -37.53 28.98
C VAL A 430 -18.41 -38.51 30.17
N HIS A 431 -18.48 -38.05 31.43
CA HIS A 431 -18.31 -38.91 32.62
C HIS A 431 -19.56 -39.20 33.48
N GLN A 432 -20.78 -39.09 32.96
CA GLN A 432 -21.97 -39.44 33.75
C GLN A 432 -22.21 -40.97 33.84
N PRO A 433 -22.46 -41.53 35.04
CA PRO A 433 -22.73 -42.95 35.21
C PRO A 433 -24.04 -43.35 34.52
N LEU A 434 -24.09 -44.57 34.00
CA LEU A 434 -25.25 -45.12 33.33
C LEU A 434 -26.44 -45.25 34.31
N PRO A 435 -27.63 -44.71 33.99
CA PRO A 435 -28.81 -44.85 34.85
C PRO A 435 -29.32 -46.30 34.86
N LEU A 436 -29.88 -46.71 36.01
CA LEU A 436 -30.48 -48.04 36.20
C LEU A 436 -31.85 -48.19 35.53
N VAL A 437 -32.54 -47.06 35.32
CA VAL A 437 -33.91 -46.98 34.78
C VAL A 437 -33.86 -46.79 33.27
N ARG A 438 -34.83 -47.37 32.57
CA ARG A 438 -35.02 -47.21 31.12
C ARG A 438 -35.34 -45.79 30.68
N TYR A 439 -35.10 -45.52 29.41
CA TYR A 439 -35.26 -44.22 28.77
C TYR A 439 -36.65 -43.60 28.98
N GLY A 440 -37.72 -44.36 28.74
CA GLY A 440 -39.09 -43.83 28.69
C GLY A 440 -39.54 -43.10 29.97
N VAL A 441 -39.16 -43.62 31.15
CA VAL A 441 -39.52 -43.01 32.44
C VAL A 441 -38.78 -41.68 32.65
N LEU A 442 -37.48 -41.64 32.32
CA LEU A 442 -36.66 -40.44 32.49
C LEU A 442 -37.04 -39.33 31.51
N ALA A 443 -37.40 -39.69 30.28
CA ALA A 443 -37.85 -38.74 29.26
C ALA A 443 -39.14 -38.03 29.67
N GLN A 444 -40.10 -38.76 30.26
CA GLN A 444 -41.35 -38.17 30.75
C GLN A 444 -41.10 -37.16 31.88
N GLN A 445 -40.30 -37.52 32.88
CA GLN A 445 -39.98 -36.64 34.01
C GLN A 445 -39.26 -35.36 33.55
N ALA A 446 -38.32 -35.48 32.60
CA ALA A 446 -37.63 -34.33 32.04
C ALA A 446 -38.59 -33.38 31.28
N ALA A 447 -39.58 -33.94 30.57
CA ALA A 447 -40.54 -33.16 29.81
C ALA A 447 -41.49 -32.32 30.69
N GLU A 448 -41.88 -32.84 31.86
CA GLU A 448 -42.72 -32.11 32.82
C GLU A 448 -41.99 -30.89 33.39
N LEU A 449 -40.76 -31.06 33.86
CA LEU A 449 -39.92 -29.95 34.36
C LEU A 449 -39.66 -28.89 33.29
N CYS A 450 -39.54 -29.29 32.02
CA CYS A 450 -39.36 -28.35 30.93
C CYS A 450 -40.58 -27.43 30.72
N GLN A 451 -41.81 -27.87 30.98
CA GLN A 451 -42.99 -27.01 30.79
C GLN A 451 -43.02 -25.85 31.80
N GLU A 452 -42.62 -26.10 33.04
CA GLU A 452 -42.53 -25.05 34.08
C GLU A 452 -41.48 -24.00 33.71
N VAL A 453 -40.34 -24.43 33.18
CA VAL A 453 -39.29 -23.54 32.69
C VAL A 453 -39.82 -22.63 31.57
N LYS A 454 -40.61 -23.15 30.64
CA LYS A 454 -41.21 -22.36 29.55
C LYS A 454 -42.16 -21.29 30.08
N ALA A 455 -43.02 -21.63 31.04
CA ALA A 455 -43.97 -20.68 31.64
C ALA A 455 -43.25 -19.52 32.36
N LEU A 456 -42.22 -19.83 33.15
CA LEU A 456 -41.38 -18.82 33.81
C LEU A 456 -40.61 -17.96 32.79
N GLY A 457 -40.15 -18.56 31.69
CA GLY A 457 -39.50 -17.85 30.59
C GLY A 457 -40.40 -16.81 29.93
N ALA A 458 -41.67 -17.14 29.65
CA ALA A 458 -42.63 -16.21 29.06
C ALA A 458 -42.95 -15.02 29.99
N ASN A 459 -43.04 -15.26 31.31
CA ASN A 459 -43.26 -14.19 32.29
C ASN A 459 -42.03 -13.28 32.40
N LEU A 460 -40.83 -13.86 32.43
CA LEU A 460 -39.57 -13.11 32.44
C LEU A 460 -39.45 -12.22 31.20
N LEU A 461 -39.79 -12.73 30.01
CA LEU A 461 -39.81 -11.95 28.78
C LEU A 461 -40.75 -10.75 28.88
N SER A 462 -41.98 -10.93 29.35
CA SER A 462 -42.94 -9.81 29.48
C SER A 462 -42.47 -8.73 30.45
N LEU A 463 -41.76 -9.10 31.52
CA LEU A 463 -41.18 -8.14 32.46
C LEU A 463 -40.00 -7.38 31.85
N ILE A 464 -39.14 -8.07 31.09
CA ILE A 464 -38.05 -7.44 30.34
C ILE A 464 -38.63 -6.43 29.33
N GLU A 465 -39.64 -6.80 28.56
CA GLU A 465 -40.29 -5.91 27.58
C GLU A 465 -40.84 -4.64 28.22
N LYS A 466 -41.44 -4.74 29.41
CA LYS A 466 -41.99 -3.59 30.14
C LYS A 466 -40.89 -2.70 30.75
N GLU A 467 -39.85 -3.30 31.32
CA GLU A 467 -38.67 -2.57 31.80
C GLU A 467 -38.03 -1.78 30.65
N ASP A 468 -37.81 -2.44 29.52
CA ASP A 468 -37.19 -1.86 28.34
C ASP A 468 -38.08 -0.79 27.70
N ALA A 469 -39.41 -0.97 27.70
CA ALA A 469 -40.34 0.05 27.20
C ALA A 469 -40.28 1.35 28.03
N GLU A 470 -40.24 1.24 29.36
CA GLU A 470 -40.11 2.40 30.24
C GLU A 470 -38.71 3.02 30.14
N ALA A 471 -37.66 2.21 30.11
CA ALA A 471 -36.29 2.68 29.89
C ALA A 471 -36.16 3.41 28.55
N LEU A 472 -36.79 2.88 27.49
CA LEU A 472 -36.82 3.51 26.17
C LEU A 472 -37.64 4.80 26.16
N ALA A 473 -38.76 4.87 26.89
CA ALA A 473 -39.55 6.09 27.00
C ALA A 473 -38.74 7.21 27.68
N VAL A 474 -38.06 6.90 28.79
CA VAL A 474 -37.16 7.83 29.48
C VAL A 474 -35.99 8.23 28.57
N LEU A 475 -35.38 7.27 27.89
CA LEU A 475 -34.27 7.54 26.96
C LEU A 475 -34.71 8.43 25.80
N ARG A 476 -35.90 8.20 25.22
CA ARG A 476 -36.49 9.04 24.17
C ARG A 476 -36.71 10.45 24.65
N ALA A 477 -37.34 10.63 25.82
CA ALA A 477 -37.57 11.96 26.38
C ALA A 477 -36.24 12.70 26.66
N ARG A 478 -35.24 12.00 27.22
CA ARG A 478 -33.91 12.56 27.44
C ARG A 478 -33.18 12.89 26.14
N HIS A 479 -33.28 12.04 25.12
CA HIS A 479 -32.71 12.32 23.80
C HIS A 479 -33.43 13.46 23.11
N GLU A 480 -34.75 13.56 23.21
CA GLU A 480 -35.54 14.69 22.71
C GLU A 480 -35.10 15.98 23.40
N HIS A 481 -35.02 16.01 24.72
CA HIS A 481 -34.54 17.17 25.46
C HIS A 481 -33.11 17.57 25.06
N ASN A 482 -32.19 16.61 24.98
CA ASN A 482 -30.81 16.86 24.57
C ASN A 482 -30.69 17.31 23.11
N THR A 483 -31.44 16.70 22.19
CA THR A 483 -31.44 17.07 20.76
C THR A 483 -32.05 18.45 20.56
N LEU A 484 -33.13 18.78 21.27
CA LEU A 484 -33.68 20.14 21.30
C LEU A 484 -32.65 21.11 21.87
N THR A 485 -31.95 20.77 22.96
CA THR A 485 -30.91 21.64 23.55
C THR A 485 -29.74 21.88 22.58
N LEU A 486 -29.25 20.83 21.92
CA LEU A 486 -28.21 20.95 20.88
C LEU A 486 -28.73 21.71 19.65
N ALA A 487 -29.98 21.50 19.25
CA ALA A 487 -30.62 22.26 18.19
C ALA A 487 -30.78 23.74 18.56
N ALA A 488 -30.83 24.09 19.86
CA ALA A 488 -30.86 25.48 20.29
C ALA A 488 -29.55 26.22 19.91
N SER A 489 -28.39 25.56 20.01
CA SER A 489 -27.13 26.14 19.52
C SER A 489 -27.10 26.26 18.00
N VAL A 490 -27.72 25.32 17.28
CA VAL A 490 -27.89 25.43 15.81
C VAL A 490 -28.80 26.60 15.45
N LYS A 491 -29.93 26.78 16.14
CA LYS A 491 -30.83 27.93 15.95
C LYS A 491 -30.13 29.25 16.26
N TYR A 492 -29.33 29.29 17.31
CA TYR A 492 -28.48 30.44 17.61
C TYR A 492 -27.45 30.69 16.50
N ALA A 493 -26.77 29.65 16.01
CA ALA A 493 -25.82 29.75 14.91
C ALA A 493 -26.49 30.21 13.60
N GLN A 494 -27.70 29.75 13.29
CA GLN A 494 -28.50 30.22 12.15
C GLN A 494 -28.85 31.70 12.27
N TRP A 495 -29.15 32.17 13.48
CA TRP A 495 -29.33 33.60 13.73
C TRP A 495 -28.02 34.37 13.52
N GLN A 496 -26.88 33.88 14.02
CA GLN A 496 -25.56 34.47 13.75
C GLN A 496 -25.19 34.45 12.25
N GLU A 497 -25.53 33.39 11.54
CA GLU A 497 -25.36 33.28 10.09
C GLU A 497 -26.21 34.33 9.37
N ALA A 498 -27.46 34.53 9.77
CA ALA A 498 -28.31 35.58 9.22
C ALA A 498 -27.72 36.98 9.44
N ILE A 499 -27.14 37.25 10.61
CA ILE A 499 -26.38 38.49 10.89
C ILE A 499 -25.20 38.63 9.93
N LYS A 500 -24.39 37.56 9.78
CA LYS A 500 -23.21 37.58 8.88
C LYS A 500 -23.61 37.71 7.41
N ASN A 501 -24.73 37.12 6.99
CA ASN A 501 -25.29 37.27 5.66
C ASN A 501 -25.74 38.71 5.40
N ARG A 502 -26.38 39.37 6.37
CA ARG A 502 -26.67 40.81 6.29
C ARG A 502 -25.39 41.64 6.11
N GLU A 503 -24.38 41.42 6.96
CA GLU A 503 -23.08 42.10 6.87
C GLU A 503 -22.37 41.85 5.51
N ALA A 504 -22.50 40.65 4.94
CA ALA A 504 -21.93 40.31 3.64
C ALA A 504 -22.61 41.09 2.49
N VAL A 505 -23.94 41.25 2.54
CA VAL A 505 -24.67 42.09 1.59
C VAL A 505 -24.26 43.56 1.73
N GLU A 506 -24.04 44.05 2.95
CA GLU A 506 -23.50 45.40 3.17
C GLU A 506 -22.14 45.60 2.51
N ARG A 507 -21.23 44.62 2.61
CA ARG A 507 -19.94 44.64 1.90
C ARG A 507 -20.11 44.58 0.38
N THR A 508 -21.10 43.84 -0.12
CA THR A 508 -21.40 43.79 -1.55
C THR A 508 -21.83 45.16 -2.07
N ILE A 509 -22.65 45.88 -1.30
CA ILE A 509 -23.05 47.26 -1.61
C ILE A 509 -21.82 48.19 -1.64
N THR A 510 -20.89 48.06 -0.69
CA THR A 510 -19.68 48.92 -0.70
C THR A 510 -18.77 48.64 -1.89
N THR A 511 -18.56 47.37 -2.27
CA THR A 511 -17.78 46.99 -3.47
C THR A 511 -18.47 47.44 -4.76
N ALA A 512 -19.80 47.28 -4.87
CA ALA A 512 -20.57 47.80 -5.99
C ALA A 512 -20.48 49.33 -6.06
N GLY A 513 -20.55 50.01 -4.91
CA GLY A 513 -20.34 51.46 -4.81
C GLY A 513 -18.97 51.89 -5.32
N GLN A 514 -17.89 51.16 -5.00
CA GLN A 514 -16.55 51.45 -5.53
C GLN A 514 -16.50 51.31 -7.06
N ARG A 515 -17.07 50.25 -7.63
CA ARG A 515 -17.14 50.07 -9.09
C ARG A 515 -17.95 51.19 -9.76
N PHE A 516 -19.10 51.55 -9.19
CA PHE A 516 -19.92 52.66 -9.68
C PHE A 516 -19.12 53.97 -9.71
N THR A 517 -18.46 54.32 -8.59
CA THR A 517 -17.62 55.52 -8.54
C THR A 517 -16.44 55.46 -9.51
N TYR A 518 -15.89 54.28 -9.81
CA TYR A 518 -14.83 54.11 -10.80
C TYR A 518 -15.31 54.41 -12.22
N TYR A 519 -16.46 53.85 -12.65
CA TYR A 519 -17.00 54.12 -13.98
C TYR A 519 -17.47 55.57 -14.15
N GLU A 520 -18.06 56.18 -13.11
CA GLU A 520 -18.39 57.60 -13.13
C GLU A 520 -17.12 58.48 -13.29
N ARG A 521 -15.98 58.09 -12.71
CA ARG A 521 -14.70 58.78 -12.93
C ARG A 521 -14.22 58.67 -14.38
N LEU A 522 -14.35 57.49 -15.01
CA LEU A 522 -14.00 57.31 -16.42
C LEU A 522 -14.89 58.17 -17.34
N LEU A 523 -16.13 58.45 -16.93
CA LEU A 523 -17.08 59.37 -17.60
C LEU A 523 -16.89 60.85 -17.21
N GLY A 524 -15.78 61.19 -16.56
CA GLY A 524 -15.37 62.58 -16.29
C GLY A 524 -15.95 63.22 -15.02
N VAL A 525 -16.53 62.45 -14.09
CA VAL A 525 -17.04 63.01 -12.82
C VAL A 525 -15.89 63.31 -11.84
N ALA A 526 -15.89 64.51 -11.26
CA ALA A 526 -14.88 64.97 -10.32
C ALA A 526 -14.85 64.15 -9.01
N ILE A 527 -13.68 64.05 -8.39
CA ILE A 527 -13.46 63.27 -7.18
C ILE A 527 -14.29 63.85 -6.02
N GLY A 528 -15.17 63.03 -5.42
CA GLY A 528 -15.93 63.37 -4.21
C GLY A 528 -17.36 63.87 -4.42
N SER A 529 -17.81 64.08 -5.66
CA SER A 529 -19.18 64.52 -5.96
C SER A 529 -20.21 63.39 -6.01
N THR A 530 -19.78 62.12 -6.10
CA THR A 530 -20.67 60.95 -6.16
C THR A 530 -20.74 60.25 -4.80
N GLN A 531 -21.87 60.36 -4.10
CA GLN A 531 -22.14 59.61 -2.86
C GLN A 531 -23.24 58.57 -3.09
N VAL A 532 -22.96 57.32 -2.72
CA VAL A 532 -23.96 56.24 -2.74
C VAL A 532 -24.89 56.41 -1.53
N PRO A 533 -26.23 56.40 -1.72
CA PRO A 533 -27.19 56.49 -0.62
C PRO A 533 -26.99 55.39 0.43
N LYS A 534 -27.37 55.64 1.68
CA LYS A 534 -27.40 54.62 2.74
C LYS A 534 -28.84 54.25 3.07
N LEU A 535 -29.08 53.00 3.42
CA LEU A 535 -30.38 52.51 3.85
C LEU A 535 -30.48 52.54 5.39
N ASP A 536 -31.60 53.04 5.92
CA ASP A 536 -31.83 53.09 7.35
C ASP A 536 -32.08 51.69 7.95
N PRO A 537 -31.53 51.40 9.16
CA PRO A 537 -31.75 50.14 9.85
C PRO A 537 -33.22 49.99 10.27
N LEU A 538 -33.75 48.76 10.17
CA LEU A 538 -35.14 48.45 10.54
C LEU A 538 -35.26 48.33 12.07
N SER A 539 -36.13 49.13 12.72
CA SER A 539 -36.32 49.07 14.17
C SER A 539 -37.30 47.95 14.59
N ARG A 540 -37.27 47.56 15.87
CA ARG A 540 -38.14 46.50 16.45
C ARG A 540 -39.62 46.88 16.46
N GLU A 541 -39.92 48.18 16.54
CA GLU A 541 -41.28 48.73 16.50
C GLU A 541 -41.82 48.71 15.06
N ASP A 542 -40.98 49.03 14.07
CA ASP A 542 -41.34 48.97 12.64
C ASP A 542 -41.66 47.55 12.19
N LEU A 543 -40.92 46.55 12.71
CA LEU A 543 -41.13 45.14 12.38
C LEU A 543 -42.46 44.60 12.95
N LYS A 544 -42.85 45.06 14.15
CA LYS A 544 -44.19 44.80 14.71
C LYS A 544 -45.27 45.50 13.89
N GLY A 545 -45.05 46.75 13.50
CA GLY A 545 -45.97 47.49 12.62
C GLY A 545 -46.19 46.79 11.27
N LEU A 546 -45.13 46.24 10.65
CA LEU A 546 -45.22 45.47 9.41
C LEU A 546 -46.00 44.15 9.58
N LEU A 547 -45.81 43.43 10.68
CA LEU A 547 -46.56 42.20 11.00
C LEU A 547 -48.02 42.47 11.35
N GLU A 548 -48.30 43.52 12.12
CA GLU A 548 -49.66 43.94 12.50
C GLU A 548 -50.47 44.46 11.31
N ASN A 549 -49.82 45.16 10.37
CA ASN A 549 -50.42 45.59 9.12
C ASN A 549 -50.64 44.43 8.13
N ALA A 550 -49.78 43.39 8.15
CA ALA A 550 -49.99 42.17 7.36
C ALA A 550 -51.12 41.28 7.91
N ALA A 551 -51.41 41.34 9.21
CA ALA A 551 -52.50 40.59 9.85
C ALA A 551 -53.89 41.20 9.63
N LYS A 552 -53.97 42.50 9.31
CA LYS A 552 -55.21 43.22 9.00
C LYS A 552 -55.38 43.28 7.48
N ASN A 553 -56.03 42.27 6.90
CA ASN A 553 -56.22 42.06 5.45
C ASN A 553 -57.03 43.14 4.68
N ASP A 554 -57.08 44.40 5.14
CA ASP A 554 -57.83 45.50 4.51
C ASP A 554 -56.94 46.72 4.27
N ALA A 555 -55.96 46.61 3.38
CA ALA A 555 -55.42 47.67 2.53
C ALA A 555 -54.31 47.08 1.62
N PRO A 556 -54.18 47.51 0.35
CA PRO A 556 -52.94 47.28 -0.38
C PRO A 556 -51.83 47.95 0.42
N ALA A 557 -50.94 47.13 1.00
CA ALA A 557 -49.81 47.51 1.85
C ALA A 557 -49.56 49.02 1.85
N GLY A 558 -50.21 49.72 2.78
CA GLY A 558 -49.91 51.11 3.06
C GLY A 558 -48.43 51.17 3.36
N ARG A 559 -47.68 51.77 2.43
CA ARG A 559 -46.25 52.01 2.51
C ARG A 559 -45.97 52.57 3.90
N ALA A 560 -45.32 51.78 4.76
CA ALA A 560 -44.30 52.39 5.57
C ALA A 560 -43.35 53.03 4.54
N ASP A 561 -43.18 54.35 4.58
CA ASP A 561 -42.44 55.18 3.62
C ASP A 561 -40.93 54.86 3.56
N HIS A 562 -40.54 53.62 3.78
CA HIS A 562 -39.20 53.09 3.53
C HIS A 562 -39.07 52.71 2.05
N LYS A 563 -39.25 53.70 1.15
CA LYS A 563 -38.93 53.52 -0.27
C LYS A 563 -37.42 53.28 -0.35
N GLU A 564 -36.97 52.17 -0.96
CA GLU A 564 -35.54 51.96 -1.15
C GLU A 564 -34.96 53.10 -2.01
N PRO A 565 -33.71 53.53 -1.75
CA PRO A 565 -33.11 54.59 -2.53
C PRO A 565 -32.94 54.15 -3.99
N GLU A 566 -33.49 54.93 -4.91
CA GLU A 566 -33.34 54.74 -6.35
C GLU A 566 -32.10 55.50 -6.85
N MET A 567 -31.31 54.88 -7.72
CA MET A 567 -30.22 55.54 -8.43
C MET A 567 -30.57 55.66 -9.91
N ALA A 568 -30.55 56.89 -10.45
CA ALA A 568 -30.84 57.12 -11.85
C ALA A 568 -29.64 56.72 -12.74
N PRO A 569 -29.83 55.93 -13.80
CA PRO A 569 -28.76 55.63 -14.74
C PRO A 569 -28.40 56.86 -15.55
N ARG A 570 -27.10 57.04 -15.85
CA ARG A 570 -26.64 58.10 -16.74
C ARG A 570 -26.79 57.66 -18.20
N TYR A 571 -27.54 58.42 -18.98
CA TYR A 571 -27.76 58.15 -20.39
C TYR A 571 -26.76 58.92 -21.26
N VAL A 572 -25.99 58.20 -22.07
CA VAL A 572 -25.17 58.78 -23.15
C VAL A 572 -25.95 58.63 -24.46
N PRO A 573 -26.14 59.71 -25.24
CA PRO A 573 -26.89 59.63 -26.49
C PRO A 573 -26.19 58.68 -27.48
N VAL A 574 -26.96 57.73 -28.01
CA VAL A 574 -26.50 56.83 -29.07
C VAL A 574 -26.62 57.56 -30.42
N ASP A 575 -25.51 57.67 -31.13
CA ASP A 575 -25.46 58.26 -32.47
C ASP A 575 -25.91 57.22 -33.51
N ILE A 576 -26.98 57.51 -34.24
CA ILE A 576 -27.53 56.66 -35.29
C ILE A 576 -27.60 57.48 -36.58
N SER A 577 -26.92 57.02 -37.63
CA SER A 577 -26.91 57.72 -38.91
C SER A 577 -28.27 57.59 -39.63
N PRO A 578 -28.95 58.70 -39.99
CA PRO A 578 -30.20 58.64 -40.74
C PRO A 578 -30.00 58.23 -42.22
N GLY A 579 -28.77 58.28 -42.75
CA GLY A 579 -28.46 57.99 -44.15
C GLY A 579 -28.04 56.54 -44.45
N GLY A 580 -27.84 55.70 -43.43
CA GLY A 580 -27.23 54.36 -43.58
C GLY A 580 -28.18 53.23 -43.98
N LEU A 581 -29.50 53.42 -43.87
CA LEU A 581 -30.49 52.33 -43.94
C LEU A 581 -30.59 51.63 -45.31
N GLY A 582 -30.26 52.32 -46.40
CA GLY A 582 -30.37 51.79 -47.77
C GLY A 582 -29.14 51.00 -48.24
N GLU A 583 -27.94 51.34 -47.78
CA GLU A 583 -26.68 50.72 -48.24
C GLU A 583 -26.20 49.56 -47.36
N THR A 584 -26.66 49.46 -46.11
CA THR A 584 -26.25 48.40 -45.16
C THR A 584 -27.24 47.25 -45.03
N GLY A 585 -28.24 47.16 -45.91
CA GLY A 585 -29.27 46.12 -45.82
C GLY A 585 -30.22 46.27 -44.62
N GLY A 586 -30.43 47.50 -44.14
CA GLY A 586 -31.37 47.82 -43.06
C GLY A 586 -30.79 47.85 -41.64
N LEU A 587 -29.46 47.74 -41.47
CA LEU A 587 -28.79 47.80 -40.17
C LEU A 587 -28.54 49.24 -39.71
N HIS A 588 -28.81 49.52 -38.43
CA HIS A 588 -28.48 50.79 -37.79
C HIS A 588 -26.96 50.86 -37.55
N ILE A 589 -26.32 51.90 -38.06
CA ILE A 589 -24.89 52.17 -37.92
C ILE A 589 -24.66 53.58 -37.38
N SER A 590 -23.53 53.82 -36.72
CA SER A 590 -23.18 55.16 -36.27
C SER A 590 -22.88 56.08 -37.46
N SER A 591 -22.88 57.40 -37.25
CA SER A 591 -22.44 58.33 -38.30
C SER A 591 -20.99 58.08 -38.72
N ARG A 592 -20.14 57.64 -37.79
CA ARG A 592 -18.72 57.37 -38.01
C ARG A 592 -18.47 56.08 -38.78
N GLU A 593 -19.23 55.03 -38.52
CA GLU A 593 -19.18 53.80 -39.31
C GLU A 593 -19.69 54.02 -40.74
N PHE A 594 -20.70 54.88 -40.90
CA PHE A 594 -21.15 55.27 -42.23
C PHE A 594 -20.05 56.00 -43.02
N ASP A 595 -19.36 56.95 -42.39
CA ASP A 595 -18.22 57.63 -42.98
C ASP A 595 -17.09 56.65 -43.32
N GLU A 596 -16.82 55.67 -42.45
CA GLU A 596 -15.82 54.61 -42.68
C GLU A 596 -16.16 53.79 -43.92
N LEU A 597 -17.36 53.21 -43.98
CA LEU A 597 -17.79 52.36 -45.09
C LEU A 597 -17.83 53.13 -46.41
N THR A 598 -18.30 54.39 -46.37
CA THR A 598 -18.32 55.26 -47.55
C THR A 598 -16.92 55.54 -48.06
N ASN A 599 -16.00 55.93 -47.17
CA ASN A 599 -14.61 56.21 -47.54
C ASN A 599 -13.88 54.95 -48.03
N LEU A 600 -14.11 53.78 -47.42
CA LEU A 600 -13.55 52.51 -47.89
C LEU A 600 -14.07 52.12 -49.27
N ARG A 601 -15.36 52.32 -49.53
CA ARG A 601 -15.94 52.05 -50.85
C ARG A 601 -15.39 53.00 -51.91
N LEU A 602 -15.29 54.30 -51.60
CA LEU A 602 -14.68 55.28 -52.49
C LEU A 602 -13.20 54.95 -52.73
N ALA A 603 -12.46 54.55 -51.69
CA ALA A 603 -11.08 54.10 -51.81
C ALA A 603 -10.97 52.88 -52.74
N GLN A 604 -11.86 51.89 -52.60
CA GLN A 604 -11.90 50.72 -53.46
C GLN A 604 -12.22 51.08 -54.91
N ASN A 605 -13.16 52.00 -55.15
CA ASN A 605 -13.47 52.48 -56.50
C ASN A 605 -12.26 53.17 -57.15
N TRP A 606 -11.57 54.05 -56.42
CA TRP A 606 -10.34 54.70 -56.89
C TRP A 606 -9.20 53.71 -57.10
N GLN A 607 -9.10 52.69 -56.24
CA GLN A 607 -8.13 51.61 -56.38
C GLN A 607 -8.40 50.75 -57.63
N ASN A 608 -9.66 50.42 -57.88
CA ASN A 608 -10.07 49.67 -59.08
C ASN A 608 -9.87 50.51 -60.35
N ALA A 609 -10.20 51.81 -60.32
CA ALA A 609 -9.97 52.73 -61.43
C ALA A 609 -8.47 52.91 -61.71
N ALA A 610 -7.65 53.00 -60.67
CA ALA A 610 -6.19 53.01 -60.79
C ALA A 610 -5.67 51.70 -61.40
N GLY A 611 -6.18 50.55 -60.96
CA GLY A 611 -5.85 49.25 -61.53
C GLY A 611 -6.22 49.14 -63.02
N LEU A 612 -7.41 49.63 -63.41
CA LEU A 612 -7.82 49.70 -64.82
C LEU A 612 -6.91 50.63 -65.62
N ALA A 613 -6.57 51.81 -65.09
CA ALA A 613 -5.65 52.74 -65.74
C ALA A 613 -4.26 52.11 -65.95
N ASP A 614 -3.73 51.38 -64.97
CA ASP A 614 -2.49 50.61 -65.12
C ASP A 614 -2.62 49.54 -66.21
N THR A 615 -3.72 48.77 -66.27
CA THR A 615 -3.92 47.74 -67.32
C THR A 615 -4.01 48.34 -68.73
N VAL A 616 -4.72 49.46 -68.90
CA VAL A 616 -4.80 50.20 -70.17
C VAL A 616 -3.44 50.79 -70.52
N GLY A 617 -2.73 51.33 -69.52
CA GLY A 617 -1.36 51.80 -69.67
C GLY A 617 -0.42 50.70 -70.17
N SER A 618 -0.50 49.50 -69.61
CA SER A 618 0.29 48.34 -70.05
C SER A 618 -0.05 47.90 -71.48
N ALA A 619 -1.32 48.00 -71.90
CA ALA A 619 -1.71 47.70 -73.28
C ALA A 619 -1.21 48.76 -74.27
N LEU A 620 -1.23 50.04 -73.89
CA LEU A 620 -0.71 51.14 -74.72
C LEU A 620 0.83 51.09 -74.88
N ALA A 621 1.54 50.50 -73.91
CA ALA A 621 3.00 50.27 -73.99
C ALA A 621 3.42 49.32 -75.13
N VAL A 622 2.48 48.56 -75.71
CA VAL A 622 2.73 47.62 -76.83
C VAL A 622 2.83 48.36 -78.18
N ILE A 623 2.32 49.60 -78.27
CA ILE A 623 2.46 50.44 -79.47
C ILE A 623 3.93 50.88 -79.59
N PRO A 624 4.62 50.59 -80.71
CA PRO A 624 6.04 50.94 -80.86
C PRO A 624 6.23 52.46 -80.88
N ASP A 625 7.37 52.91 -80.38
CA ASP A 625 7.74 54.32 -80.38
C ASP A 625 8.26 54.75 -81.75
N PHE A 626 7.70 55.84 -82.29
CA PHE A 626 8.19 56.41 -83.53
C PHE A 626 9.26 57.44 -83.21
N SER A 627 10.49 57.18 -83.66
CA SER A 627 11.61 58.10 -83.53
C SER A 627 11.93 58.76 -84.87
N VAL A 628 11.94 60.10 -84.90
CA VAL A 628 12.54 60.85 -86.00
C VAL A 628 13.94 61.29 -85.58
N HIS A 629 14.93 60.79 -86.30
CA HIS A 629 16.35 60.99 -86.02
C HIS A 629 16.96 61.97 -87.03
N ALA A 630 17.00 63.26 -86.70
CA ALA A 630 17.66 64.28 -87.53
C ALA A 630 19.11 64.47 -87.06
N HIS A 631 20.04 63.63 -87.52
CA HIS A 631 21.46 63.72 -87.18
C HIS A 631 22.28 64.19 -88.38
N PHE A 632 23.01 65.31 -88.24
CA PHE A 632 24.13 65.67 -89.11
C PHE A 632 25.38 65.79 -88.22
N TRP A 633 26.42 64.98 -88.49
CA TRP A 633 27.66 64.91 -87.71
C TRP A 633 27.48 64.70 -86.19
N GLY A 634 26.60 63.77 -85.81
CA GLY A 634 26.52 63.26 -84.43
C GLY A 634 25.92 64.20 -83.37
N LEU A 635 25.47 65.40 -83.74
CA LEU A 635 24.75 66.32 -82.86
C LEU A 635 23.43 66.74 -83.50
N GLY A 636 22.32 66.18 -83.02
CA GLY A 636 20.97 66.55 -83.45
C GLY A 636 19.90 66.02 -82.49
N PRO A 637 18.73 66.66 -82.40
CA PRO A 637 17.64 66.21 -81.54
C PRO A 637 16.97 64.95 -82.11
N SER A 638 16.62 64.03 -81.21
CA SER A 638 15.70 62.94 -81.52
C SER A 638 14.36 63.20 -80.84
N PHE A 639 13.27 63.11 -81.59
CA PHE A 639 11.91 63.20 -81.07
C PHE A 639 11.28 61.82 -81.16
N THR A 640 10.94 61.26 -80.00
CA THR A 640 10.28 59.97 -79.83
C THR A 640 8.90 60.18 -79.23
N TYR A 641 7.85 59.72 -79.93
CA TYR A 641 6.47 59.73 -79.42
C TYR A 641 5.80 58.40 -79.78
N GLY A 642 5.21 57.74 -78.78
CA GLY A 642 4.58 56.44 -78.95
C GLY A 642 4.08 55.83 -77.64
N GLY A 643 3.96 54.50 -77.62
CA GLY A 643 3.29 53.74 -76.56
C GLY A 643 3.87 53.89 -75.16
N THR A 644 5.18 54.13 -75.02
CA THR A 644 5.83 54.26 -73.71
C THR A 644 5.42 55.54 -72.98
N HIS A 645 5.28 56.65 -73.71
CA HIS A 645 4.81 57.92 -73.14
C HIS A 645 3.32 57.89 -72.77
N LEU A 646 2.51 57.13 -73.52
CA LEU A 646 1.10 56.89 -73.19
C LEU A 646 0.95 55.99 -71.94
N HIS A 647 1.80 54.98 -71.80
CA HIS A 647 1.90 54.16 -70.59
C HIS A 647 2.24 54.99 -69.34
N HIS A 648 3.25 55.87 -69.44
CA HIS A 648 3.62 56.72 -68.30
C HIS A 648 2.49 57.67 -67.89
N GLY A 649 1.74 58.23 -68.84
CA GLY A 649 0.54 59.02 -68.52
C GLY A 649 -0.55 58.21 -67.80
N ALA A 650 -0.81 56.98 -68.25
CA ALA A 650 -1.76 56.09 -67.60
C ALA A 650 -1.30 55.66 -66.19
N SER A 651 0.00 55.35 -66.01
CA SER A 651 0.58 55.03 -64.71
C SER A 651 0.56 56.22 -63.74
N ALA A 652 0.69 57.45 -64.24
CA ALA A 652 0.58 58.66 -63.43
C ALA A 652 -0.86 58.81 -62.89
N LEU A 653 -1.87 58.55 -63.73
CA LEU A 653 -3.27 58.52 -63.29
C LEU A 653 -3.54 57.41 -62.28
N ALA A 654 -2.96 56.23 -62.46
CA ALA A 654 -3.06 55.14 -61.49
C ALA A 654 -2.38 55.46 -60.15
N SER A 655 -1.22 56.13 -60.18
CA SER A 655 -0.54 56.59 -58.96
C SER A 655 -1.34 57.66 -58.22
N ALA A 656 -1.96 58.60 -58.94
CA ALA A 656 -2.83 59.62 -58.37
C ALA A 656 -4.10 58.99 -57.75
N GLY A 657 -4.70 58.03 -58.45
CA GLY A 657 -5.83 57.26 -57.94
C GLY A 657 -5.50 56.48 -56.66
N ARG A 658 -4.31 55.86 -56.60
CA ARG A 658 -3.80 55.20 -55.38
C ARG A 658 -3.58 56.16 -54.21
N THR A 659 -3.08 57.37 -54.47
CA THR A 659 -2.92 58.40 -53.41
C THR A 659 -4.27 58.82 -52.83
N VAL A 660 -5.28 59.02 -53.67
CA VAL A 660 -6.65 59.34 -53.22
C VAL A 660 -7.27 58.17 -52.45
N ALA A 661 -7.07 56.94 -52.93
CA ALA A 661 -7.51 55.73 -52.20
C ALA A 661 -6.81 55.60 -50.83
N GLY A 662 -5.53 55.97 -50.73
CA GLY A 662 -4.77 56.01 -49.48
C GLY A 662 -5.30 57.02 -48.48
N GLU A 663 -5.60 58.25 -48.91
CA GLU A 663 -6.20 59.29 -48.04
C GLU A 663 -7.58 58.88 -47.53
N LEU A 664 -8.44 58.35 -48.41
CA LEU A 664 -9.75 57.84 -48.03
C LEU A 664 -9.64 56.66 -47.04
N SER A 665 -8.66 55.77 -47.23
CA SER A 665 -8.40 54.67 -46.28
C SER A 665 -7.91 55.17 -44.91
N TYR A 666 -7.13 56.26 -44.88
CA TYR A 666 -6.72 56.91 -43.64
C TYR A 666 -7.91 57.56 -42.93
N GLN A 667 -8.77 58.27 -43.66
CA GLN A 667 -9.99 58.88 -43.10
C GLN A 667 -10.96 57.82 -42.56
N ALA A 668 -11.10 56.68 -43.25
CA ALA A 668 -11.83 55.52 -42.76
C ALA A 668 -11.23 54.98 -41.46
N SER A 669 -9.91 54.76 -41.41
CA SER A 669 -9.22 54.29 -40.20
C SER A 669 -9.36 55.27 -39.02
N ARG A 670 -9.35 56.58 -39.30
CA ARG A 670 -9.58 57.62 -38.30
C ARG A 670 -11.03 57.61 -37.79
N ALA A 671 -12.01 57.44 -38.68
CA ALA A 671 -13.41 57.31 -38.31
C ALA A 671 -13.63 56.08 -37.41
N ALA A 672 -13.08 54.92 -37.81
CA ALA A 672 -13.10 53.68 -37.01
C ALA A 672 -12.49 53.86 -35.62
N LYS A 673 -11.36 54.58 -35.51
CA LYS A 673 -10.70 54.83 -34.22
C LYS A 673 -11.53 55.74 -33.30
N ILE A 674 -12.18 56.77 -33.85
CA ILE A 674 -13.06 57.65 -33.10
C ILE A 674 -14.33 56.91 -32.67
N ASP A 675 -14.90 56.09 -33.54
CA ASP A 675 -16.04 55.23 -33.21
C ASP A 675 -15.69 54.24 -32.08
N GLY A 676 -14.49 53.65 -32.12
CA GLY A 676 -13.97 52.82 -31.03
C GLY A 676 -13.87 53.52 -29.68
N PHE A 677 -13.67 54.85 -29.65
CA PHE A 677 -13.74 55.63 -28.41
C PHE A 677 -15.17 55.93 -27.98
N ALA A 678 -16.05 56.26 -28.93
CA ALA A 678 -17.47 56.48 -28.65
C ALA A 678 -18.16 55.23 -28.09
N ARG A 679 -17.88 54.04 -28.66
CA ARG A 679 -18.36 52.75 -28.15
C ARG A 679 -17.86 52.46 -26.74
N ARG A 680 -16.58 52.79 -26.47
CA ARG A 680 -16.00 52.61 -25.13
C ARG A 680 -16.66 53.52 -24.09
N GLU A 681 -16.99 54.76 -24.45
CA GLU A 681 -17.74 55.66 -23.58
C GLU A 681 -19.16 55.12 -23.30
N GLN A 682 -19.84 54.61 -24.33
CA GLN A 682 -21.14 53.94 -24.19
C GLN A 682 -21.05 52.70 -23.30
N GLU A 683 -19.99 51.90 -23.42
CA GLU A 683 -19.73 50.72 -22.59
C GLU A 683 -19.51 51.12 -21.12
N TRP A 684 -18.77 52.19 -20.85
CA TRP A 684 -18.61 52.71 -19.48
C TRP A 684 -19.91 53.26 -18.91
N ALA A 685 -20.70 53.97 -19.71
CA ALA A 685 -22.02 54.44 -19.31
C ALA A 685 -22.97 53.28 -19.01
N PHE A 686 -22.94 52.24 -19.84
CA PHE A 686 -23.67 51.00 -19.62
C PHE A 686 -23.23 50.34 -18.30
N HIS A 687 -21.94 50.14 -18.08
CA HIS A 687 -21.43 49.54 -16.83
C HIS A 687 -21.75 50.38 -15.58
N SER A 688 -21.72 51.70 -15.68
CA SER A 688 -22.17 52.58 -14.59
C SER A 688 -23.66 52.38 -14.30
N ALA A 689 -24.51 52.39 -15.33
CA ALA A 689 -25.94 52.18 -15.21
C ALA A 689 -26.30 50.78 -14.68
N THR A 690 -25.64 49.72 -15.14
CA THR A 690 -25.85 48.36 -14.62
C THR A 690 -25.42 48.28 -13.16
N THR A 691 -24.29 48.87 -12.79
CA THR A 691 -23.82 48.89 -11.39
C THR A 691 -24.78 49.67 -10.49
N ALA A 692 -25.37 50.76 -10.98
CA ALA A 692 -26.42 51.49 -10.26
C ALA A 692 -27.65 50.60 -10.02
N GLY A 693 -28.08 49.84 -11.04
CA GLY A 693 -29.12 48.83 -10.89
C GLY A 693 -28.77 47.72 -9.89
N GLU A 694 -27.54 47.20 -9.93
CA GLU A 694 -27.04 46.20 -8.98
C GLU A 694 -27.08 46.71 -7.53
N ILE A 695 -26.75 47.98 -7.30
CA ILE A 695 -26.81 48.61 -5.96
C ILE A 695 -28.26 48.68 -5.47
N VAL A 696 -29.20 49.10 -6.32
CA VAL A 696 -30.64 49.14 -5.99
C VAL A 696 -31.16 47.73 -5.68
N GLN A 697 -30.78 46.73 -6.47
CA GLN A 697 -31.12 45.33 -6.19
C GLN A 697 -30.53 44.86 -4.86
N SER A 698 -29.28 45.22 -4.57
CA SER A 698 -28.60 44.87 -3.33
C SER A 698 -29.26 45.49 -2.09
N PHE A 699 -29.83 46.71 -2.19
CA PHE A 699 -30.63 47.29 -1.11
C PHE A 699 -31.88 46.46 -0.80
N LYS A 700 -32.57 45.94 -1.82
CA LYS A 700 -33.72 45.05 -1.62
C LYS A 700 -33.30 43.73 -0.97
N GLN A 701 -32.16 43.17 -1.39
CA GLN A 701 -31.58 41.98 -0.76
C GLN A 701 -31.20 42.24 0.70
N LEU A 702 -30.68 43.44 1.01
CA LEU A 702 -30.34 43.84 2.38
C LEU A 702 -31.59 43.89 3.26
N ARG A 703 -32.70 44.44 2.75
CA ARG A 703 -33.98 44.44 3.47
C ARG A 703 -34.50 43.02 3.72
N ALA A 704 -34.40 42.14 2.72
CA ALA A 704 -34.76 40.73 2.89
C ALA A 704 -33.86 40.02 3.93
N ALA A 705 -32.56 40.34 3.98
CA ALA A 705 -31.64 39.81 4.98
C ALA A 705 -32.00 40.26 6.41
N GLN A 706 -32.38 41.53 6.60
CA GLN A 706 -32.85 42.05 7.89
C GLN A 706 -34.13 41.34 8.38
N LEU A 707 -35.08 41.08 7.48
CA LEU A 707 -36.30 40.33 7.82
C LEU A 707 -35.98 38.87 8.21
N ARG A 708 -35.05 38.22 7.50
CA ARG A 708 -34.59 36.86 7.85
C ARG A 708 -33.90 36.82 9.21
N GLU A 709 -33.07 37.82 9.52
CA GLU A 709 -32.44 37.94 10.84
C GLU A 709 -33.48 38.00 11.96
N ALA A 710 -34.52 38.82 11.80
CA ALA A 710 -35.60 38.93 12.78
C ALA A 710 -36.42 37.63 12.90
N ALA A 711 -36.70 36.95 11.78
CA ALA A 711 -37.39 35.66 11.80
C ALA A 711 -36.57 34.57 12.51
N ALA A 712 -35.25 34.50 12.25
CA ALA A 712 -34.35 33.56 12.92
C ALA A 712 -34.27 33.82 14.44
N GLN A 713 -34.28 35.09 14.86
CA GLN A 713 -34.35 35.46 16.27
C GLN A 713 -35.64 34.93 16.92
N TRP A 714 -36.79 35.13 16.27
CA TRP A 714 -38.08 34.64 16.76
C TRP A 714 -38.10 33.10 16.87
N GLU A 715 -37.64 32.39 15.83
CA GLU A 715 -37.53 30.92 15.85
C GLU A 715 -36.66 30.42 17.00
N HIS A 716 -35.51 31.06 17.25
CA HIS A 716 -34.64 30.70 18.36
C HIS A 716 -35.37 30.81 19.71
N THR A 717 -36.09 31.92 19.94
CA THR A 717 -36.87 32.09 21.18
C THR A 717 -38.01 31.09 21.34
N ASN A 718 -38.66 30.69 20.25
CA ASN A 718 -39.70 29.67 20.30
C ASN A 718 -39.11 28.28 20.60
N HIS A 719 -37.93 27.99 20.03
CA HIS A 719 -37.21 26.74 20.27
C HIS A 719 -36.79 26.58 21.74
N LEU A 720 -36.35 27.65 22.40
CA LEU A 720 -36.04 27.63 23.83
C LEU A 720 -37.25 27.22 24.69
N ARG A 721 -38.45 27.68 24.34
CA ARG A 721 -39.69 27.26 25.04
C ARG A 721 -39.99 25.77 24.84
N ALA A 722 -39.68 25.21 23.66
CA ALA A 722 -39.85 23.77 23.41
C ALA A 722 -38.87 22.92 24.24
N VAL A 723 -37.63 23.41 24.44
CA VAL A 723 -36.65 22.77 25.33
C VAL A 723 -37.17 22.70 26.77
N GLU A 724 -37.74 23.80 27.27
CA GLU A 724 -38.34 23.86 28.62
C GLU A 724 -39.46 22.80 28.78
N LEU A 725 -40.40 22.73 27.83
CA LEU A 725 -41.48 21.74 27.86
C LEU A 725 -40.97 20.29 27.85
N SER A 726 -39.93 20.00 27.06
CA SER A 726 -39.35 18.65 26.99
C SER A 726 -38.65 18.27 28.30
N ALA A 727 -38.08 19.23 29.03
CA ALA A 727 -37.45 18.98 30.33
C ALA A 727 -38.49 18.54 31.37
N ASP A 728 -39.67 19.18 31.37
CA ASP A 728 -40.77 18.82 32.27
C ASP A 728 -41.28 17.38 32.04
N VAL A 729 -41.31 16.93 30.78
CA VAL A 729 -41.68 15.55 30.42
C VAL A 729 -40.66 14.52 30.94
N GLU A 730 -39.35 14.80 30.84
CA GLU A 730 -38.31 13.92 31.38
C GLU A 730 -38.45 13.75 32.90
N LEU A 731 -38.71 14.83 33.63
CA LEU A 731 -38.88 14.80 35.08
C LEU A 731 -40.11 13.99 35.50
N PHE A 732 -41.23 14.10 34.79
CA PHE A 732 -42.44 13.31 35.05
C PHE A 732 -42.20 11.79 34.91
N LEU A 733 -41.47 11.37 33.87
CA LEU A 733 -41.17 9.95 33.60
C LEU A 733 -40.19 9.33 34.61
N THR A 734 -39.34 10.14 35.24
CA THR A 734 -38.35 9.69 36.23
C THR A 734 -38.89 9.64 37.66
N GLY A 735 -40.18 9.93 37.87
CA GLY A 735 -40.81 9.89 39.19
C GLY A 735 -40.40 11.04 40.12
N GLN A 736 -39.64 12.02 39.62
CA GLN A 736 -39.18 13.17 40.40
C GLN A 736 -40.30 14.22 40.51
N ARG A 737 -40.42 14.87 41.67
CA ARG A 737 -41.42 15.94 41.90
C ARG A 737 -41.10 17.17 41.05
N THR A 738 -42.04 17.57 40.21
CA THR A 738 -41.94 18.75 39.34
C THR A 738 -42.76 19.92 39.85
N LYS A 739 -42.24 21.14 39.69
CA LYS A 739 -42.99 22.39 39.91
C LYS A 739 -43.52 22.92 38.60
N ALA A 740 -44.77 22.60 38.26
CA ALA A 740 -45.48 23.23 37.15
C ALA A 740 -46.22 24.47 37.65
N GLY A 741 -45.51 25.60 37.75
CA GLY A 741 -46.05 26.84 38.32
C GLY A 741 -46.24 26.77 39.85
N PRO A 742 -47.34 27.29 40.43
CA PRO A 742 -47.54 27.32 41.89
C PRO A 742 -48.02 25.99 42.51
N VAL A 743 -48.13 24.89 41.75
CA VAL A 743 -48.66 23.60 42.21
C VAL A 743 -47.61 22.49 42.05
N ASP A 744 -47.37 21.72 43.12
CA ASP A 744 -46.50 20.53 43.08
C ASP A 744 -47.26 19.34 42.47
N VAL A 745 -46.66 18.67 41.47
CA VAL A 745 -47.21 17.47 40.81
C VAL A 745 -46.33 16.26 41.11
N ASP A 746 -46.93 15.17 41.60
CA ASP A 746 -46.22 13.90 41.87
C ASP A 746 -45.92 13.15 40.55
N GLY A 747 -44.78 12.45 40.51
CA GLY A 747 -44.32 11.68 39.33
C GLY A 747 -44.99 10.30 39.18
N LYS A 748 -44.65 9.59 38.10
CA LYS A 748 -45.21 8.26 37.76
C LYS A 748 -44.74 7.15 38.73
N HIS A 749 -45.65 6.27 39.15
CA HIS A 749 -45.36 5.11 40.04
C HIS A 749 -44.93 3.82 39.33
N THR A 750 -45.42 3.55 38.11
CA THR A 750 -45.02 2.39 37.29
C THR A 750 -43.78 2.73 36.47
N ASP A 751 -42.70 3.08 37.17
CA ASP A 751 -41.43 3.49 36.60
C ASP A 751 -40.54 2.28 36.25
N ARG A 752 -39.34 2.55 35.74
CA ARG A 752 -38.35 1.52 35.40
C ARG A 752 -37.93 0.71 36.64
N ASP A 753 -37.72 1.39 37.76
CA ASP A 753 -37.18 0.77 38.98
C ASP A 753 -38.14 -0.30 39.53
N TYR A 754 -39.45 -0.08 39.40
CA TYR A 754 -40.46 -1.08 39.70
C TYR A 754 -40.30 -2.39 38.90
N TYR A 755 -40.09 -2.32 37.57
CA TYR A 755 -39.95 -3.52 36.74
C TYR A 755 -38.60 -4.24 36.92
N VAL A 756 -37.53 -3.50 37.21
CA VAL A 756 -36.21 -4.07 37.55
C VAL A 756 -36.31 -5.00 38.76
N HIS A 757 -37.09 -4.60 39.77
CA HIS A 757 -37.32 -5.41 40.97
C HIS A 757 -38.03 -6.73 40.62
N LEU A 758 -39.13 -6.68 39.85
CA LEU A 758 -39.89 -7.87 39.45
C LEU A 758 -39.07 -8.84 38.59
N ARG A 759 -38.29 -8.33 37.62
CA ARG A 759 -37.43 -9.17 36.76
C ARG A 759 -36.45 -10.00 37.58
N ARG A 760 -35.84 -9.41 38.61
CA ARG A 760 -34.84 -10.07 39.47
C ARG A 760 -35.42 -11.29 40.18
N GLU A 761 -36.61 -11.18 40.74
CA GLU A 761 -37.27 -12.27 41.47
C GLU A 761 -37.62 -13.44 40.53
N VAL A 762 -38.23 -13.15 39.37
CA VAL A 762 -38.63 -14.19 38.41
C VAL A 762 -37.43 -14.94 37.80
N ARG A 763 -36.33 -14.23 37.52
CA ARG A 763 -35.10 -14.83 36.97
C ARG A 763 -34.46 -15.85 37.93
N GLY A 764 -34.56 -15.62 39.24
CA GLY A 764 -34.06 -16.54 40.26
C GLY A 764 -34.76 -17.91 40.18
N LEU A 765 -36.09 -17.91 40.11
CA LEU A 765 -36.91 -19.12 40.00
C LEU A 765 -36.68 -19.87 38.69
N TYR A 766 -36.58 -19.13 37.58
CA TYR A 766 -36.31 -19.69 36.25
C TYR A 766 -35.05 -20.55 36.20
N THR A 767 -33.95 -20.02 36.76
CA THR A 767 -32.63 -20.67 36.71
C THR A 767 -32.61 -22.00 37.48
N GLN A 768 -33.25 -22.03 38.65
CA GLN A 768 -33.31 -23.23 39.49
C GLN A 768 -34.10 -24.36 38.82
N CYS A 769 -35.28 -24.03 38.26
CA CYS A 769 -36.12 -25.02 37.57
C CYS A 769 -35.41 -25.60 36.32
N PHE A 770 -34.67 -24.77 35.58
CA PHE A 770 -33.94 -25.21 34.41
C PHE A 770 -32.83 -26.22 34.74
N GLN A 771 -32.06 -26.02 35.81
CA GLN A 771 -31.01 -26.95 36.22
C GLN A 771 -31.58 -28.35 36.51
N MET A 772 -32.71 -28.42 37.22
CA MET A 772 -33.40 -29.68 37.51
C MET A 772 -33.85 -30.39 36.22
N ALA A 773 -34.43 -29.64 35.27
CA ALA A 773 -34.86 -30.18 33.99
C ALA A 773 -33.68 -30.74 33.17
N LEU A 774 -32.56 -30.02 33.12
CA LEU A 774 -31.37 -30.42 32.37
C LEU A 774 -30.72 -31.69 32.94
N GLU A 775 -30.66 -31.83 34.26
CA GLU A 775 -30.13 -33.03 34.90
C GLU A 775 -30.98 -34.27 34.59
N ALA A 776 -32.31 -34.14 34.62
CA ALA A 776 -33.22 -35.21 34.24
C ALA A 776 -33.05 -35.60 32.77
N ALA A 777 -32.93 -34.60 31.87
CA ALA A 777 -32.71 -34.83 30.45
C ALA A 777 -31.38 -35.56 30.18
N ARG A 778 -30.27 -35.17 30.83
CA ARG A 778 -28.96 -35.83 30.66
C ARG A 778 -28.99 -37.30 31.07
N LYS A 779 -29.72 -37.63 32.14
CA LYS A 779 -29.96 -39.02 32.52
C LYS A 779 -30.77 -39.76 31.46
N ALA A 780 -31.81 -39.14 30.90
CA ALA A 780 -32.59 -39.73 29.80
C ALA A 780 -31.71 -39.99 28.56
N GLU A 781 -30.85 -39.06 28.16
CA GLU A 781 -29.94 -39.22 27.01
C GLU A 781 -28.97 -40.39 27.21
N ARG A 782 -28.41 -40.54 28.40
CA ARG A 782 -27.54 -41.69 28.72
C ARG A 782 -28.29 -43.01 28.68
N ALA A 783 -29.54 -43.05 29.16
CA ALA A 783 -30.38 -44.23 29.03
C ALA A 783 -30.65 -44.58 27.56
N LEU A 784 -30.93 -43.58 26.72
CA LEU A 784 -31.19 -43.71 25.29
C LEU A 784 -29.97 -44.27 24.54
N GLN A 785 -28.80 -43.64 24.70
CA GLN A 785 -27.54 -44.06 24.08
C GLN A 785 -27.23 -45.53 24.39
N ALA A 786 -27.46 -45.92 25.63
CA ALA A 786 -27.21 -47.27 26.07
C ALA A 786 -28.31 -48.26 25.65
N GLU A 787 -29.55 -47.84 25.40
CA GLU A 787 -30.59 -48.73 24.85
C GLU A 787 -30.35 -48.99 23.35
N LEU A 788 -30.06 -47.95 22.58
CA LEU A 788 -29.78 -48.04 21.15
C LEU A 788 -28.37 -48.60 20.85
N GLY A 789 -27.48 -48.54 21.85
CA GLY A 789 -26.10 -49.01 21.82
C GLY A 789 -25.19 -48.16 20.92
N ASP A 790 -25.51 -46.87 20.80
CA ASP A 790 -24.72 -45.86 20.09
C ASP A 790 -24.42 -44.71 21.05
N ARG A 791 -23.16 -44.60 21.48
CA ARG A 791 -22.66 -43.54 22.37
C ARG A 791 -22.53 -42.19 21.67
N GLY A 792 -22.56 -42.17 20.33
CA GLY A 792 -22.50 -40.96 19.51
C GLY A 792 -23.85 -40.24 19.38
N LEU A 793 -24.96 -40.85 19.82
CA LEU A 793 -26.27 -40.23 19.82
C LEU A 793 -26.39 -39.17 20.93
N THR A 794 -25.87 -37.99 20.65
CA THR A 794 -26.04 -36.80 21.50
C THR A 794 -27.12 -35.91 20.92
N PHE A 795 -28.18 -35.67 21.69
CA PHE A 795 -29.28 -34.78 21.38
C PHE A 795 -29.22 -33.51 22.21
N LEU A 796 -28.71 -33.61 23.44
CA LEU A 796 -28.68 -32.48 24.34
C LEU A 796 -27.55 -31.53 23.97
N ARG A 797 -27.91 -30.28 23.75
CA ARG A 797 -26.94 -29.23 23.50
C ARG A 797 -26.34 -28.70 24.79
N TYR A 798 -25.18 -28.05 24.70
CA TYR A 798 -24.59 -27.35 25.85
C TYR A 798 -25.10 -25.91 25.97
N ASP A 799 -25.63 -25.35 24.88
CA ASP A 799 -25.88 -23.93 24.70
C ASP A 799 -27.30 -23.50 25.11
N TYR A 800 -27.99 -24.26 25.97
CA TYR A 800 -29.35 -23.89 26.38
C TYR A 800 -29.40 -22.52 27.07
N GLN A 801 -28.40 -22.22 27.90
CA GLN A 801 -28.27 -20.97 28.65
C GLN A 801 -27.37 -19.94 27.96
N SER A 802 -26.96 -20.17 26.71
CA SER A 802 -26.03 -19.28 25.98
C SER A 802 -26.67 -17.97 25.51
N GLY A 803 -27.99 -17.85 25.60
CA GLY A 803 -28.74 -16.67 25.18
C GLY A 803 -28.89 -15.59 26.27
N PRO A 804 -29.19 -14.34 25.86
CA PRO A 804 -29.49 -13.25 26.80
C PRO A 804 -30.66 -13.62 27.71
N ASP A 805 -30.46 -13.43 29.01
CA ASP A 805 -31.38 -13.83 30.09
C ASP A 805 -31.86 -15.29 30.06
N GLN A 806 -31.15 -16.15 29.31
CA GLN A 806 -31.43 -17.59 29.15
C GLN A 806 -32.82 -17.90 28.58
N LEU A 807 -33.49 -16.94 27.93
CA LEU A 807 -34.82 -17.15 27.37
C LEU A 807 -34.78 -18.27 26.31
N HIS A 808 -35.90 -18.99 26.22
CA HIS A 808 -36.08 -20.16 25.35
C HIS A 808 -35.25 -21.41 25.70
N ALA A 809 -34.52 -21.45 26.83
CA ALA A 809 -33.81 -22.65 27.23
C ALA A 809 -34.76 -23.85 27.46
N GLY A 810 -35.97 -23.58 27.98
CA GLY A 810 -37.02 -24.58 28.18
C GLY A 810 -37.56 -25.15 26.86
N GLU A 811 -37.83 -24.31 25.86
CA GLU A 811 -38.30 -24.71 24.53
C GLU A 811 -37.25 -25.55 23.80
N LYS A 812 -35.98 -25.14 23.84
CA LYS A 812 -34.87 -25.88 23.21
C LYS A 812 -34.69 -27.26 23.85
N LEU A 813 -34.66 -27.30 25.18
CA LEU A 813 -34.54 -28.55 25.92
C LEU A 813 -35.73 -29.47 25.65
N PHE A 814 -36.94 -28.92 25.61
CA PHE A 814 -38.15 -29.66 25.28
C PHE A 814 -38.12 -30.22 23.84
N GLN A 815 -37.63 -29.44 22.87
CA GLN A 815 -37.44 -29.91 21.50
C GLN A 815 -36.43 -31.06 21.43
N ASP A 816 -35.31 -30.95 22.14
CA ASP A 816 -34.29 -32.00 22.13
C ASP A 816 -34.78 -33.27 22.81
N LEU A 817 -35.58 -33.15 23.88
CA LEU A 817 -36.32 -34.29 24.45
C LEU A 817 -37.28 -34.91 23.44
N LYS A 818 -37.99 -34.13 22.62
CA LYS A 818 -38.87 -34.66 21.57
C LYS A 818 -38.10 -35.31 20.42
N ARG A 819 -36.89 -34.83 20.11
CA ARG A 819 -35.98 -35.48 19.16
C ARG A 819 -35.45 -36.79 19.70
N MET A 820 -35.12 -36.84 20.99
CA MET A 820 -34.77 -38.07 21.68
C MET A 820 -35.92 -39.09 21.61
N ASP A 821 -37.16 -38.64 21.85
CA ASP A 821 -38.36 -39.50 21.73
C ASP A 821 -38.53 -40.03 20.30
N ALA A 822 -38.42 -39.16 19.30
CA ALA A 822 -38.54 -39.55 17.90
C ALA A 822 -37.44 -40.53 17.49
N ALA A 823 -36.19 -40.25 17.86
CA ALA A 823 -35.06 -41.13 17.56
C ALA A 823 -35.16 -42.46 18.28
N HIS A 824 -35.68 -42.50 19.52
CA HIS A 824 -36.00 -43.76 20.18
C HIS A 824 -37.02 -44.55 19.37
N LEU A 825 -38.13 -43.93 18.95
CA LEU A 825 -39.17 -44.62 18.17
C LEU A 825 -38.68 -45.11 16.80
N GLU A 826 -37.79 -44.37 16.13
CA GLU A 826 -37.27 -44.72 14.80
C GLU A 826 -36.14 -45.76 14.85
N LEU A 827 -35.20 -45.61 15.76
CA LEU A 827 -33.99 -46.45 15.84
C LEU A 827 -34.18 -47.70 16.68
N ASN A 828 -35.18 -47.72 17.56
CA ASN A 828 -35.53 -48.89 18.36
C ASN A 828 -36.26 -49.93 17.51
N ARG A 829 -35.49 -50.57 16.63
CA ARG A 829 -35.93 -51.69 15.82
C ARG A 829 -35.72 -53.01 16.56
N ARG A 830 -36.50 -54.01 16.19
CA ARG A 830 -36.33 -55.36 16.72
C ARG A 830 -35.05 -56.00 16.17
N GLU A 831 -34.12 -56.31 17.06
CA GLU A 831 -32.87 -57.02 16.76
C GLU A 831 -33.08 -58.54 16.76
N TYR A 832 -32.14 -59.30 16.20
CA TYR A 832 -32.23 -60.77 16.22
C TYR A 832 -31.94 -61.29 17.62
N GLU A 833 -32.94 -61.87 18.25
CA GLU A 833 -32.83 -62.50 19.56
C GLU A 833 -32.26 -63.92 19.37
N LEU A 834 -31.02 -64.14 19.81
CA LEU A 834 -30.27 -65.39 19.63
C LEU A 834 -29.84 -65.97 20.98
N SER A 835 -29.66 -67.28 21.02
CA SER A 835 -29.11 -68.00 22.17
C SER A 835 -27.94 -68.86 21.74
N LYS A 836 -26.78 -68.70 22.40
CA LYS A 836 -25.62 -69.57 22.21
C LYS A 836 -25.23 -70.21 23.53
N SER A 837 -24.91 -71.50 23.48
CA SER A 837 -24.33 -72.23 24.61
C SER A 837 -22.84 -72.44 24.34
N VAL A 838 -21.98 -71.86 25.17
CA VAL A 838 -20.52 -71.92 25.03
C VAL A 838 -19.97 -72.92 26.04
N SER A 839 -19.33 -73.97 25.55
CA SER A 839 -18.71 -75.04 26.33
C SER A 839 -17.23 -74.71 26.62
N LEU A 840 -16.84 -74.71 27.89
CA LEU A 840 -15.44 -74.48 28.29
C LEU A 840 -14.53 -75.63 27.84
N LEU A 841 -15.00 -76.87 27.91
CA LEU A 841 -14.24 -78.05 27.47
C LEU A 841 -13.81 -77.97 26.00
N GLN A 842 -14.64 -77.38 25.14
CA GLN A 842 -14.34 -77.20 23.72
C GLN A 842 -13.49 -75.96 23.42
N LEU A 843 -13.64 -74.92 24.25
CA LEU A 843 -13.02 -73.63 24.01
C LEU A 843 -11.59 -73.57 24.57
N ASP A 844 -11.43 -73.95 25.83
CA ASP A 844 -10.13 -74.05 26.49
C ASP A 844 -10.17 -75.15 27.56
N PRO A 845 -9.76 -76.39 27.20
CA PRO A 845 -9.77 -77.50 28.14
C PRO A 845 -8.75 -77.34 29.28
N ALA A 846 -7.72 -76.50 29.12
CA ALA A 846 -6.75 -76.27 30.20
C ALA A 846 -7.39 -75.48 31.35
N GLN A 847 -8.22 -74.48 31.03
CA GLN A 847 -9.00 -73.71 32.02
C GLN A 847 -10.02 -74.58 32.76
N LEU A 848 -10.58 -75.62 32.13
CA LEU A 848 -11.44 -76.58 32.83
C LEU A 848 -10.64 -77.42 33.85
N VAL A 849 -9.44 -77.87 33.50
CA VAL A 849 -8.55 -78.56 34.45
C VAL A 849 -8.18 -77.63 35.60
N GLU A 850 -7.90 -76.36 35.31
CA GLU A 850 -7.65 -75.33 36.33
C GLU A 850 -8.85 -75.14 37.27
N LEU A 851 -10.07 -75.09 36.73
CA LEU A 851 -11.30 -74.99 37.53
C LEU A 851 -11.46 -76.17 38.50
N ARG A 852 -11.24 -77.41 38.03
CA ARG A 852 -11.36 -78.62 38.87
C ARG A 852 -10.36 -78.61 40.03
N GLN A 853 -9.16 -78.09 39.78
CA GLN A 853 -8.06 -78.09 40.73
C GLN A 853 -8.09 -76.90 41.69
N ASN A 854 -8.24 -75.68 41.17
CA ASN A 854 -8.14 -74.42 41.92
C ASN A 854 -9.50 -73.89 42.40
N GLY A 855 -10.60 -74.30 41.75
CA GLY A 855 -11.92 -73.74 41.99
C GLY A 855 -12.16 -72.38 41.32
N SER A 856 -11.22 -71.86 40.53
CA SER A 856 -11.43 -70.66 39.72
C SER A 856 -10.90 -70.85 38.31
N CYS A 857 -11.53 -70.21 37.34
CA CYS A 857 -11.04 -70.17 35.96
C CYS A 857 -11.46 -68.89 35.24
N THR A 858 -10.70 -68.54 34.22
CA THR A 858 -11.05 -67.43 33.31
C THR A 858 -11.59 -68.00 32.01
N ILE A 859 -12.81 -67.57 31.65
CA ILE A 859 -13.47 -67.99 30.41
C ILE A 859 -13.42 -66.80 29.45
N ALA A 860 -12.56 -66.88 28.44
CA ALA A 860 -12.54 -65.92 27.35
C ALA A 860 -13.45 -66.43 26.23
N VAL A 861 -14.55 -65.72 25.94
CA VAL A 861 -15.45 -66.05 24.83
C VAL A 861 -15.07 -65.20 23.62
N PRO A 862 -14.39 -65.78 22.61
CA PRO A 862 -13.89 -65.02 21.48
C PRO A 862 -14.97 -64.81 20.41
N GLU A 863 -14.72 -63.93 19.44
CA GLU A 863 -15.70 -63.59 18.40
C GLU A 863 -16.00 -64.76 17.47
N GLU A 864 -14.97 -65.56 17.18
CA GLU A 864 -14.98 -66.73 16.32
C GLU A 864 -16.01 -67.76 16.82
N ALA A 865 -16.21 -67.86 18.13
CA ALA A 865 -17.20 -68.75 18.71
C ALA A 865 -18.60 -68.42 18.17
N PHE A 866 -18.98 -67.14 18.09
CA PHE A 866 -20.28 -66.73 17.58
C PHE A 866 -20.38 -66.82 16.04
N ASP A 867 -19.27 -66.57 15.33
CA ASP A 867 -19.23 -66.64 13.86
C ASP A 867 -19.35 -68.06 13.32
N MET A 868 -18.89 -69.07 14.07
CA MET A 868 -19.05 -70.47 13.69
C MET A 868 -20.52 -70.88 13.55
N ASP A 869 -21.41 -70.30 14.37
CA ASP A 869 -22.85 -70.57 14.29
C ASP A 869 -23.52 -69.65 13.27
N THR A 870 -23.20 -68.34 13.33
CA THR A 870 -23.85 -67.31 12.52
C THR A 870 -22.82 -66.31 11.98
N PRO A 871 -22.17 -66.62 10.85
CA PRO A 871 -21.15 -65.75 10.28
C PRO A 871 -21.79 -64.50 9.68
N GLY A 872 -21.18 -63.34 9.93
CA GLY A 872 -21.63 -62.05 9.38
C GLY A 872 -22.63 -61.29 10.24
N HIS A 873 -22.93 -61.76 11.46
CA HIS A 873 -23.63 -60.95 12.47
C HIS A 873 -22.66 -60.03 13.21
N TYR A 874 -23.10 -58.82 13.51
CA TYR A 874 -22.36 -57.85 14.32
C TYR A 874 -23.28 -57.27 15.39
N PHE A 875 -22.77 -56.38 16.23
CA PHE A 875 -23.53 -55.72 17.30
C PHE A 875 -24.18 -56.71 18.28
N ARG A 876 -23.39 -57.69 18.74
CA ARG A 876 -23.84 -58.76 19.64
C ARG A 876 -23.90 -58.25 21.08
N ARG A 877 -25.09 -57.97 21.59
CA ARG A 877 -25.30 -57.40 22.95
C ARG A 877 -26.02 -58.39 23.86
N ILE A 878 -25.49 -58.58 25.05
CA ILE A 878 -26.05 -59.48 26.05
C ILE A 878 -27.41 -58.94 26.50
N LYS A 879 -28.40 -59.82 26.50
CA LYS A 879 -29.71 -59.57 27.12
C LYS A 879 -29.82 -60.24 28.49
N SER A 880 -29.27 -61.45 28.60
CA SER A 880 -29.11 -62.17 29.87
C SER A 880 -28.08 -63.30 29.70
N VAL A 881 -27.40 -63.66 30.78
CA VAL A 881 -26.48 -64.81 30.85
C VAL A 881 -26.96 -65.76 31.92
N ALA A 882 -26.93 -67.06 31.62
CA ALA A 882 -27.17 -68.12 32.58
C ALA A 882 -26.05 -69.17 32.51
N VAL A 883 -25.75 -69.84 33.61
CA VAL A 883 -24.65 -70.82 33.72
C VAL A 883 -25.21 -72.21 34.02
N SER A 884 -24.66 -73.21 33.34
CA SER A 884 -24.90 -74.63 33.62
C SER A 884 -23.57 -75.35 33.90
N LEU A 885 -23.53 -76.09 35.00
CA LEU A 885 -22.39 -76.85 35.49
C LEU A 885 -22.79 -78.33 35.60
N PRO A 886 -22.72 -79.11 34.50
CA PRO A 886 -22.93 -80.55 34.56
C PRO A 886 -21.87 -81.22 35.45
N CYS A 887 -22.27 -81.62 36.65
CA CYS A 887 -21.43 -82.30 37.63
C CYS A 887 -22.25 -83.35 38.38
N VAL A 888 -21.56 -84.30 39.03
CA VAL A 888 -22.23 -85.32 39.85
C VAL A 888 -22.36 -84.76 41.26
N THR A 889 -23.54 -84.27 41.58
CA THR A 889 -23.88 -83.79 42.93
C THR A 889 -24.84 -84.75 43.62
N GLY A 890 -24.78 -84.76 44.95
CA GLY A 890 -25.79 -85.45 45.76
C GLY A 890 -27.15 -84.73 45.68
N PRO A 891 -28.26 -85.44 45.93
CA PRO A 891 -29.56 -84.78 46.07
C PRO A 891 -29.49 -83.71 47.17
N TYR A 892 -30.02 -82.50 46.89
CA TYR A 892 -30.03 -81.31 47.76
C TYR A 892 -28.70 -80.55 47.94
N THR A 893 -27.64 -80.87 47.21
CA THR A 893 -26.40 -80.09 47.21
C THR A 893 -26.50 -78.93 46.22
N SER A 894 -26.25 -77.69 46.68
CA SER A 894 -26.19 -76.51 45.80
C SER A 894 -24.86 -76.46 45.03
N VAL A 895 -24.90 -75.79 43.88
CA VAL A 895 -23.73 -75.53 43.05
C VAL A 895 -23.48 -74.02 43.05
N PRO A 896 -22.82 -73.48 44.09
CA PRO A 896 -22.54 -72.06 44.19
C PRO A 896 -21.36 -71.68 43.30
N ALA A 897 -21.62 -70.92 42.25
CA ALA A 897 -20.58 -70.34 41.41
C ALA A 897 -20.87 -68.86 41.15
N THR A 898 -19.87 -68.00 41.36
CA THR A 898 -19.94 -66.57 41.05
C THR A 898 -19.41 -66.33 39.66
N LEU A 899 -20.23 -65.74 38.79
CA LEU A 899 -19.83 -65.33 37.45
C LEU A 899 -19.72 -63.80 37.41
N THR A 900 -18.52 -63.30 37.12
CA THR A 900 -18.24 -61.87 37.03
C THR A 900 -17.79 -61.50 35.62
N LEU A 901 -18.39 -60.46 35.05
CA LEU A 901 -17.94 -59.89 33.77
C LEU A 901 -16.73 -58.99 34.02
N ARG A 902 -15.56 -59.37 33.49
CA ARG A 902 -14.31 -58.60 33.64
C ARG A 902 -14.09 -57.62 32.50
N HIS A 903 -14.41 -58.07 31.30
CA HIS A 903 -14.23 -57.30 30.07
C HIS A 903 -15.33 -57.69 29.09
N SER A 904 -15.92 -56.71 28.42
CA SER A 904 -16.80 -56.98 27.29
C SER A 904 -16.42 -56.09 26.11
N SER A 905 -16.53 -56.65 24.91
CA SER A 905 -16.26 -55.98 23.66
C SER A 905 -17.45 -56.13 22.72
N LEU A 906 -17.86 -55.02 22.12
CA LEU A 906 -18.98 -54.96 21.18
C LEU A 906 -18.48 -54.47 19.82
N ARG A 907 -18.63 -55.29 18.77
CA ARG A 907 -18.43 -54.83 17.39
C ARG A 907 -19.59 -53.92 16.97
N THR A 908 -19.35 -52.62 16.88
CA THR A 908 -20.34 -51.57 16.56
C THR A 908 -20.63 -51.46 15.07
N SER A 909 -19.64 -51.74 14.22
CA SER A 909 -19.73 -51.53 12.76
C SER A 909 -19.57 -52.84 11.96
N PRO A 910 -20.34 -53.03 10.86
CA PRO A 910 -20.18 -54.16 9.96
C PRO A 910 -19.05 -53.96 8.93
N ALA A 911 -18.38 -52.80 8.95
CA ALA A 911 -17.33 -52.49 7.98
C ALA A 911 -16.04 -53.30 8.21
N LEU A 912 -15.33 -53.61 7.13
CA LEU A 912 -14.01 -54.24 7.16
C LEU A 912 -12.94 -53.16 7.01
N ARG A 913 -11.98 -53.09 7.94
CA ARG A 913 -10.82 -52.20 7.84
C ARG A 913 -9.73 -52.91 7.05
N ASP A 914 -9.19 -52.27 6.02
CA ASP A 914 -8.22 -52.87 5.07
C ASP A 914 -8.65 -54.22 4.47
N SER A 915 -9.96 -54.43 4.29
CA SER A 915 -10.55 -55.72 3.90
C SER A 915 -10.22 -56.90 4.84
N ARG A 916 -9.77 -56.62 6.07
CA ARG A 916 -9.50 -57.60 7.14
C ARG A 916 -10.67 -57.67 8.12
N TYR A 917 -11.01 -58.90 8.51
CA TYR A 917 -12.06 -59.18 9.49
C TYR A 917 -11.55 -59.02 10.94
N ALA A 918 -10.34 -59.53 11.19
CA ALA A 918 -9.68 -59.52 12.49
C ALA A 918 -9.58 -58.10 13.08
N ARG A 919 -9.61 -58.04 14.42
CA ARG A 919 -9.40 -56.81 15.20
C ARG A 919 -7.95 -56.35 15.11
N ASP A 920 -7.75 -55.04 14.94
CA ASP A 920 -6.41 -54.42 14.82
C ASP A 920 -6.05 -53.68 16.12
N GLY A 921 -5.65 -54.44 17.15
CA GLY A 921 -5.28 -53.92 18.47
C GLY A 921 -6.42 -53.27 19.28
N ASP A 922 -6.06 -52.56 20.35
CA ASP A 922 -7.01 -51.97 21.31
C ASP A 922 -7.68 -50.68 20.81
N GLY A 923 -7.20 -50.08 19.72
CA GLY A 923 -7.69 -48.81 19.15
C GLY A 923 -8.55 -48.95 17.88
N ASP A 924 -9.22 -50.09 17.68
CA ASP A 924 -10.07 -50.32 16.51
C ASP A 924 -11.48 -49.74 16.73
N ASP A 925 -11.81 -48.64 16.04
CA ASP A 925 -13.12 -47.94 16.14
C ASP A 925 -14.34 -48.82 15.81
N ARG A 926 -14.13 -49.97 15.16
CA ARG A 926 -15.19 -50.96 14.92
C ARG A 926 -15.64 -51.67 16.19
N PHE A 927 -14.87 -51.58 17.28
CA PHE A 927 -15.13 -52.21 18.56
C PHE A 927 -15.28 -51.15 19.65
N ASN A 928 -16.20 -51.39 20.57
CA ASN A 928 -16.37 -50.61 21.78
C ASN A 928 -16.15 -51.55 22.96
N ASP A 929 -15.07 -51.32 23.68
CA ASP A 929 -14.72 -52.09 24.86
C ASP A 929 -15.26 -51.43 26.12
N ASP A 930 -15.80 -52.25 27.01
CA ASP A 930 -16.22 -51.86 28.35
C ASP A 930 -15.38 -52.61 29.39
N TYR A 931 -14.61 -51.85 30.15
CA TYR A 931 -13.77 -52.31 31.26
C TYR A 931 -14.35 -51.89 32.62
N GLY A 932 -15.52 -51.23 32.64
CA GLY A 932 -15.89 -50.25 33.66
C GLY A 932 -17.26 -50.44 34.29
N SER A 933 -17.63 -51.67 34.67
CA SER A 933 -18.46 -51.96 35.86
C SER A 933 -18.44 -53.48 36.10
N THR A 934 -17.85 -53.93 37.20
CA THR A 934 -17.87 -55.35 37.57
C THR A 934 -19.29 -55.71 38.02
N GLN A 935 -20.12 -56.10 37.07
CA GLN A 935 -21.38 -56.76 37.36
C GLN A 935 -21.09 -58.24 37.66
N SER A 936 -21.86 -58.84 38.56
CA SER A 936 -21.73 -60.25 38.91
C SER A 936 -23.09 -60.88 39.14
N ILE A 937 -23.19 -62.18 38.85
CA ILE A 937 -24.31 -63.03 39.24
C ILE A 937 -23.78 -64.22 40.03
N VAL A 938 -24.63 -64.82 40.85
CA VAL A 938 -24.29 -65.99 41.66
C VAL A 938 -25.31 -67.08 41.37
N THR A 939 -24.82 -68.29 41.10
CA THR A 939 -25.64 -69.48 40.85
C THR A 939 -25.92 -70.25 42.14
N SER A 940 -27.05 -70.94 42.18
CA SER A 940 -27.47 -71.79 43.30
C SER A 940 -27.74 -73.23 42.87
N VAL A 941 -28.37 -73.44 41.71
CA VAL A 941 -28.72 -74.79 41.19
C VAL A 941 -27.68 -75.31 40.19
N GLY A 942 -27.00 -74.39 39.49
CA GLY A 942 -26.02 -74.75 38.46
C GLY A 942 -26.63 -75.40 37.21
N GLN A 943 -27.94 -75.28 36.98
CA GLN A 943 -28.62 -75.69 35.74
C GLN A 943 -29.39 -74.48 35.19
N HIS A 944 -28.89 -73.90 34.10
CA HIS A 944 -29.47 -72.74 33.42
C HIS A 944 -29.80 -71.56 34.35
N ASP A 945 -28.89 -71.25 35.27
CA ASP A 945 -29.12 -70.29 36.36
C ASP A 945 -28.56 -68.88 36.00
N SER A 946 -29.40 -67.85 36.05
CA SER A 946 -29.05 -66.47 35.71
C SER A 946 -28.81 -65.55 36.93
N GLY A 947 -28.88 -66.08 38.16
CA GLY A 947 -28.71 -65.31 39.39
C GLY A 947 -29.86 -64.37 39.76
N MET A 948 -31.04 -64.55 39.15
CA MET A 948 -32.28 -63.87 39.54
C MET A 948 -33.36 -64.91 39.84
N PHE A 949 -34.29 -64.61 40.76
CA PHE A 949 -35.40 -65.52 41.09
C PHE A 949 -36.36 -65.72 39.92
N ASP A 950 -36.69 -64.64 39.21
CA ASP A 950 -37.48 -64.65 37.98
C ASP A 950 -36.87 -63.67 36.96
N THR A 951 -36.64 -64.14 35.74
CA THR A 951 -36.03 -63.35 34.67
C THR A 951 -37.10 -62.69 33.80
N ASN A 952 -37.58 -61.50 34.21
CA ASN A 952 -38.52 -60.73 33.43
C ASN A 952 -37.83 -59.73 32.50
N LEU A 953 -37.99 -59.92 31.18
CA LEU A 953 -37.40 -59.05 30.16
C LEU A 953 -38.04 -57.65 30.06
N ARG A 954 -39.20 -57.42 30.72
CA ARG A 954 -40.00 -56.18 30.66
C ARG A 954 -39.88 -55.26 31.89
N ASP A 955 -38.96 -55.52 32.81
CA ASP A 955 -38.73 -54.65 33.98
C ASP A 955 -38.32 -53.23 33.56
N ASP A 956 -38.79 -52.18 34.23
CA ASP A 956 -38.37 -50.78 34.00
C ASP A 956 -36.90 -50.55 34.34
N ARG A 957 -36.30 -51.46 35.11
CA ARG A 957 -34.87 -51.53 35.40
C ARG A 957 -34.16 -52.45 34.41
N ARG A 958 -32.85 -52.25 34.28
CA ARG A 958 -31.98 -53.11 33.46
C ARG A 958 -31.63 -54.41 34.18
N LEU A 959 -31.55 -55.50 33.41
CA LEU A 959 -31.11 -56.81 33.88
C LEU A 959 -29.59 -56.88 34.07
N PRO A 960 -29.07 -57.86 34.84
CA PRO A 960 -27.64 -58.08 34.96
C PRO A 960 -27.00 -58.35 33.59
N PHE A 961 -25.90 -57.66 33.32
CA PHE A 961 -25.14 -57.67 32.06
C PHE A 961 -25.88 -57.14 30.84
N GLU A 962 -27.08 -56.57 31.01
CA GLU A 962 -27.87 -56.08 29.90
C GLU A 962 -27.16 -54.95 29.15
N GLY A 963 -26.94 -55.17 27.86
CA GLY A 963 -26.31 -54.23 26.96
C GLY A 963 -24.79 -54.36 26.84
N ALA A 964 -24.14 -55.21 27.63
CA ALA A 964 -22.71 -55.52 27.50
C ALA A 964 -22.41 -56.31 26.20
N GLY A 965 -21.16 -56.28 25.74
CA GLY A 965 -20.74 -57.01 24.54
C GLY A 965 -20.73 -58.52 24.75
N ALA A 966 -21.16 -59.29 23.75
CA ALA A 966 -21.17 -60.76 23.83
C ALA A 966 -19.75 -61.36 23.80
N VAL A 967 -18.82 -60.73 23.07
CA VAL A 967 -17.39 -61.08 23.13
C VAL A 967 -16.88 -60.56 24.47
N SER A 968 -16.44 -61.46 25.33
CA SER A 968 -16.27 -61.10 26.74
C SER A 968 -15.37 -62.07 27.48
N THR A 969 -14.74 -61.55 28.53
CA THR A 969 -13.92 -62.33 29.46
C THR A 969 -14.65 -62.41 30.81
N TRP A 970 -14.88 -63.63 31.25
CA TRP A 970 -15.58 -63.95 32.48
C TRP A 970 -14.65 -64.58 33.48
N LEU A 971 -14.87 -64.25 34.74
CA LEU A 971 -14.26 -64.95 35.87
C LEU A 971 -15.33 -65.81 36.52
N LEU A 972 -15.10 -67.12 36.58
CA LEU A 972 -15.94 -68.06 37.29
C LEU A 972 -15.20 -68.53 38.54
N GLU A 973 -15.84 -68.37 39.70
CA GLU A 973 -15.28 -68.75 41.00
C GLU A 973 -16.24 -69.69 41.74
N LEU A 974 -15.71 -70.86 42.11
CA LEU A 974 -16.29 -71.83 43.03
C LEU A 974 -15.60 -71.70 44.39
N PRO A 975 -16.28 -72.03 45.50
CA PRO A 975 -15.65 -72.05 46.82
C PRO A 975 -14.45 -73.01 46.85
N SER A 976 -13.25 -72.49 47.11
CA SER A 976 -12.02 -73.30 47.14
C SER A 976 -11.76 -73.96 48.49
N GLN A 977 -12.15 -73.31 49.59
CA GLN A 977 -11.91 -73.79 50.96
C GLN A 977 -12.85 -74.94 51.37
N PHE A 978 -14.13 -74.85 51.01
CA PHE A 978 -15.15 -75.85 51.33
C PHE A 978 -15.81 -76.28 50.02
N ARG A 979 -15.37 -77.41 49.46
CA ARG A 979 -15.92 -77.93 48.20
C ARG A 979 -17.27 -78.64 48.50
N PRO A 980 -18.42 -78.11 48.03
CA PRO A 980 -19.73 -78.69 48.33
C PRO A 980 -19.97 -80.02 47.61
N PHE A 981 -19.26 -80.27 46.52
CA PHE A 981 -19.24 -81.53 45.78
C PHE A 981 -17.85 -81.75 45.18
N ASP A 982 -17.61 -82.93 44.62
CA ASP A 982 -16.33 -83.25 44.00
C ASP A 982 -16.20 -82.55 42.64
N TYR A 983 -15.28 -81.59 42.56
CA TYR A 983 -15.06 -80.81 41.34
C TYR A 983 -14.47 -81.63 40.19
N ASP A 984 -13.81 -82.77 40.47
CA ASP A 984 -13.33 -83.64 39.38
C ASP A 984 -14.49 -84.24 38.56
N THR A 985 -15.71 -84.25 39.12
CA THR A 985 -16.93 -84.68 38.42
C THR A 985 -17.51 -83.63 37.46
N ILE A 986 -17.00 -82.39 37.47
CA ILE A 986 -17.45 -81.34 36.55
C ILE A 986 -17.08 -81.77 35.14
N ALA A 987 -18.06 -82.19 34.36
CA ALA A 987 -17.85 -82.63 32.99
C ALA A 987 -17.47 -81.45 32.09
N ASP A 988 -18.15 -80.32 32.26
CA ASP A 988 -18.00 -79.11 31.47
C ASP A 988 -18.58 -77.89 32.20
N VAL A 989 -18.29 -76.69 31.71
CA VAL A 989 -18.97 -75.44 32.08
C VAL A 989 -19.64 -74.87 30.85
N VAL A 990 -20.95 -74.67 30.91
CA VAL A 990 -21.72 -74.15 29.78
C VAL A 990 -22.30 -72.77 30.11
N LEU A 991 -21.87 -71.75 29.38
CA LEU A 991 -22.46 -70.42 29.43
C LEU A 991 -23.59 -70.32 28.40
N HIS A 992 -24.81 -70.10 28.87
CA HIS A 992 -25.97 -69.78 28.04
C HIS A 992 -26.08 -68.27 27.90
N VAL A 993 -25.62 -67.76 26.76
CA VAL A 993 -25.67 -66.33 26.44
C VAL A 993 -26.91 -66.08 25.57
N ARG A 994 -27.89 -65.34 26.10
CA ARG A 994 -28.96 -64.76 25.30
C ARG A 994 -28.54 -63.36 24.89
N PHE A 995 -28.44 -63.12 23.60
CA PHE A 995 -27.95 -61.86 23.06
C PHE A 995 -28.79 -61.41 21.88
N THR A 996 -28.76 -60.11 21.61
CA THR A 996 -29.31 -59.54 20.38
C THR A 996 -28.18 -59.30 19.38
N ALA A 997 -28.46 -59.44 18.08
CA ALA A 997 -27.50 -59.19 17.02
C ALA A 997 -28.14 -58.53 15.78
N ARG A 998 -27.30 -57.95 14.91
CA ARG A 998 -27.69 -57.31 13.65
C ARG A 998 -27.00 -58.00 12.46
N GLU A 999 -27.64 -57.99 11.29
CA GLU A 999 -27.07 -58.54 10.05
C GLU A 999 -26.05 -57.58 9.41
N GLY A 1000 -24.81 -58.01 9.21
CA GLY A 1000 -23.72 -57.22 8.59
C GLY A 1000 -23.58 -57.41 7.07
N GLY A 1001 -24.50 -58.15 6.44
CA GLY A 1001 -24.54 -58.41 5.01
C GLY A 1001 -23.49 -59.40 4.49
N GLN A 1002 -23.57 -59.69 3.19
CA GLN A 1002 -22.76 -60.74 2.54
C GLN A 1002 -21.25 -60.49 2.59
N ARG A 1003 -20.81 -59.23 2.62
CA ARG A 1003 -19.38 -58.88 2.67
C ARG A 1003 -18.75 -59.26 3.99
N LEU A 1004 -19.37 -58.86 5.11
CA LEU A 1004 -18.90 -59.23 6.44
C LEU A 1004 -18.96 -60.74 6.63
N ARG A 1005 -20.03 -61.38 6.15
CA ARG A 1005 -20.16 -62.83 6.18
C ARG A 1005 -19.02 -63.55 5.46
N LYS A 1006 -18.72 -63.20 4.21
CA LYS A 1006 -17.62 -63.82 3.45
C LYS A 1006 -16.25 -63.58 4.10
N ALA A 1007 -16.04 -62.40 4.68
CA ALA A 1007 -14.80 -62.07 5.38
C ALA A 1007 -14.66 -62.84 6.71
N ALA A 1008 -15.75 -62.99 7.47
CA ALA A 1008 -15.79 -63.83 8.66
C ALA A 1008 -15.53 -65.30 8.30
N GLU A 1009 -16.19 -65.82 7.26
CA GLU A 1009 -15.95 -67.19 6.76
C GLU A 1009 -14.50 -67.39 6.28
N LYS A 1010 -13.92 -66.40 5.59
CA LYS A 1010 -12.51 -66.42 5.17
C LYS A 1010 -11.59 -66.43 6.40
N HIS A 1011 -11.84 -65.55 7.36
CA HIS A 1011 -11.07 -65.47 8.61
C HIS A 1011 -11.15 -66.78 9.39
N LEU A 1012 -12.33 -67.38 9.54
CA LEU A 1012 -12.50 -68.68 10.17
C LEU A 1012 -11.73 -69.78 9.45
N ARG A 1013 -11.68 -69.78 8.10
CA ARG A 1013 -10.88 -70.75 7.34
C ARG A 1013 -9.39 -70.52 7.52
N GLU A 1014 -8.93 -69.28 7.55
CA GLU A 1014 -7.52 -68.95 7.81
C GLU A 1014 -7.12 -69.33 9.24
N PHE A 1015 -7.97 -69.00 10.21
CA PHE A 1015 -7.82 -69.39 11.61
C PHE A 1015 -7.75 -70.91 11.75
N ALA A 1016 -8.65 -71.66 11.11
CA ALA A 1016 -8.65 -73.12 11.15
C ALA A 1016 -7.43 -73.76 10.47
N LYS A 1017 -6.75 -73.07 9.54
CA LYS A 1017 -5.54 -73.56 8.84
C LYS A 1017 -4.24 -73.33 9.60
N LEU A 1018 -4.25 -72.58 10.71
CA LEU A 1018 -3.04 -72.31 11.47
C LEU A 1018 -2.35 -73.61 11.92
N PRO A 1019 -1.04 -73.78 11.67
CA PRO A 1019 -0.35 -75.04 11.92
C PRO A 1019 -0.30 -75.33 13.43
N ALA A 1020 -0.77 -76.52 13.80
CA ALA A 1020 -0.94 -76.89 15.21
C ALA A 1020 0.39 -76.92 16.01
N GLY A 1021 1.54 -77.06 15.34
CA GLY A 1021 2.87 -77.14 15.98
C GLY A 1021 3.52 -75.82 16.42
N ALA A 1022 2.98 -74.65 16.06
CA ALA A 1022 3.64 -73.35 16.31
C ALA A 1022 3.34 -72.72 17.70
N GLY A 1023 2.77 -73.46 18.65
CA GLY A 1023 2.33 -72.93 19.95
C GLY A 1023 1.06 -72.06 19.89
N VAL A 1024 0.56 -71.79 18.69
CA VAL A 1024 -0.67 -71.03 18.40
C VAL A 1024 -1.60 -71.94 17.60
N ALA A 1025 -2.01 -73.07 18.20
CA ALA A 1025 -2.98 -73.96 17.57
C ALA A 1025 -4.40 -73.38 17.74
N PRO A 1026 -5.22 -73.35 16.68
CA PRO A 1026 -6.53 -72.69 16.72
C PRO A 1026 -7.56 -73.46 17.55
N PHE A 1027 -7.41 -74.79 17.66
CA PHE A 1027 -8.31 -75.64 18.44
C PHE A 1027 -7.52 -76.67 19.23
N VAL A 1028 -8.02 -76.94 20.44
CA VAL A 1028 -7.47 -77.97 21.34
C VAL A 1028 -8.58 -78.93 21.70
N ARG A 1029 -8.33 -80.23 21.52
CA ARG A 1029 -9.23 -81.28 21.99
C ARG A 1029 -8.53 -82.11 23.06
N LEU A 1030 -9.12 -82.17 24.25
CA LEU A 1030 -8.64 -83.02 25.33
C LEU A 1030 -9.27 -84.41 25.23
N PHE A 1031 -8.43 -85.43 25.08
CA PHE A 1031 -8.84 -86.84 25.16
C PHE A 1031 -8.52 -87.41 26.53
N SER A 1032 -9.50 -88.03 27.18
CA SER A 1032 -9.24 -88.87 28.33
C SER A 1032 -8.97 -90.30 27.86
N VAL A 1033 -7.73 -90.78 27.97
CA VAL A 1033 -7.36 -92.09 27.43
C VAL A 1033 -8.13 -93.21 28.10
N ARG A 1034 -8.38 -93.10 29.40
CA ARG A 1034 -9.12 -94.10 30.17
C ARG A 1034 -10.59 -94.22 29.76
N HIS A 1035 -11.24 -93.11 29.47
CA HIS A 1035 -12.67 -93.07 29.18
C HIS A 1035 -12.97 -93.23 27.69
N GLU A 1036 -12.18 -92.60 26.80
CA GLU A 1036 -12.42 -92.63 25.36
C GLU A 1036 -11.74 -93.81 24.67
N PHE A 1037 -10.61 -94.31 25.20
CA PHE A 1037 -9.88 -95.47 24.66
C PHE A 1037 -9.72 -96.61 25.67
N PRO A 1038 -10.82 -97.15 26.24
CA PRO A 1038 -10.77 -98.11 27.35
C PRO A 1038 -10.08 -99.44 26.98
N SER A 1039 -10.22 -99.90 25.74
CA SER A 1039 -9.59 -101.13 25.24
C SER A 1039 -8.07 -100.98 25.13
N ALA A 1040 -7.59 -99.86 24.59
CA ALA A 1040 -6.16 -99.52 24.51
C ALA A 1040 -5.55 -99.36 25.90
N TRP A 1041 -6.28 -98.69 26.81
CA TRP A 1041 -5.86 -98.53 28.20
C TRP A 1041 -5.72 -99.87 28.93
N ALA A 1042 -6.69 -100.77 28.77
CA ALA A 1042 -6.65 -102.10 29.36
C ALA A 1042 -5.49 -102.95 28.78
N ALA A 1043 -5.28 -102.90 27.46
CA ALA A 1043 -4.17 -103.60 26.81
C ALA A 1043 -2.79 -103.11 27.30
N PHE A 1044 -2.64 -101.79 27.46
CA PHE A 1044 -1.42 -101.19 28.02
C PHE A 1044 -1.12 -101.69 29.43
N LYS A 1045 -2.12 -101.74 30.33
CA LYS A 1045 -1.92 -102.25 31.69
C LYS A 1045 -1.49 -103.72 31.73
N ASN A 1046 -1.88 -104.53 30.74
CA ASN A 1046 -1.71 -105.99 30.74
C ASN A 1046 -0.45 -106.53 30.02
N THR A 1047 0.37 -105.72 29.34
CA THR A 1047 1.53 -106.18 28.54
C THR A 1047 2.76 -106.53 29.42
N PRO A 1048 3.37 -107.75 29.36
CA PRO A 1048 4.51 -108.13 30.21
C PRO A 1048 5.83 -107.45 29.79
N GLN A 1049 6.65 -107.02 30.76
CA GLN A 1049 7.90 -106.25 30.55
C GLN A 1049 9.11 -107.16 30.82
N THR A 1050 10.06 -107.26 29.88
CA THR A 1050 11.32 -108.00 30.04
C THR A 1050 12.50 -107.05 29.91
N ASP A 1051 13.56 -107.25 30.71
CA ASP A 1051 14.69 -106.31 30.90
C ASP A 1051 15.52 -106.01 29.63
N ALA A 1052 15.27 -106.70 28.52
CA ALA A 1052 16.02 -106.53 27.27
C ALA A 1052 15.49 -105.39 26.36
N THR A 1053 14.40 -104.70 26.71
CA THR A 1053 13.93 -103.53 25.94
C THR A 1053 13.21 -102.50 26.85
N PRO A 1054 13.67 -101.24 26.97
CA PRO A 1054 13.00 -100.25 27.79
C PRO A 1054 11.74 -99.69 27.08
N GLY A 1055 10.56 -99.87 27.69
CA GLY A 1055 9.31 -99.14 27.39
C GLY A 1055 8.11 -99.99 26.97
N THR A 1056 6.96 -99.83 27.64
CA THR A 1056 5.68 -100.50 27.32
C THR A 1056 4.88 -99.66 26.31
N PRO A 1057 4.48 -100.20 25.14
CA PRO A 1057 3.75 -99.45 24.13
C PRO A 1057 2.25 -99.28 24.47
N LEU A 1058 1.77 -98.03 24.51
CA LEU A 1058 0.36 -97.64 24.50
C LEU A 1058 -0.04 -97.25 23.07
N LYS A 1059 -0.95 -98.02 22.47
CA LYS A 1059 -1.41 -97.84 21.09
C LYS A 1059 -2.76 -97.15 21.08
N LEU A 1060 -2.84 -95.94 20.54
CA LEU A 1060 -4.06 -95.16 20.40
C LEU A 1060 -4.48 -95.10 18.92
N LEU A 1061 -5.76 -95.35 18.64
CA LEU A 1061 -6.33 -95.26 17.29
C LEU A 1061 -7.23 -94.02 17.23
N VAL A 1062 -6.65 -92.89 16.85
CA VAL A 1062 -7.36 -91.61 16.77
C VAL A 1062 -7.74 -91.36 15.31
N GLY A 1063 -9.03 -91.57 15.00
CA GLY A 1063 -9.59 -91.24 13.69
C GLY A 1063 -10.32 -89.88 13.65
N PRO A 1064 -10.70 -89.40 12.45
CA PRO A 1064 -11.46 -88.16 12.26
C PRO A 1064 -12.79 -88.08 13.04
N ALA A 1065 -13.39 -89.21 13.40
CA ALA A 1065 -14.66 -89.27 14.14
C ALA A 1065 -14.60 -88.69 15.57
N HIS A 1066 -13.40 -88.51 16.14
CA HIS A 1066 -13.22 -87.95 17.48
C HIS A 1066 -13.16 -86.42 17.52
N PHE A 1067 -13.20 -85.76 16.36
CA PHE A 1067 -13.19 -84.30 16.22
C PHE A 1067 -14.60 -83.76 15.88
N PRO A 1068 -14.86 -82.45 16.07
CA PRO A 1068 -16.17 -81.86 15.81
C PRO A 1068 -16.69 -82.16 14.40
N PHE A 1069 -18.01 -82.35 14.26
CA PHE A 1069 -18.62 -82.79 13.00
C PHE A 1069 -18.23 -81.97 11.77
N TRP A 1070 -18.09 -80.64 11.91
CA TRP A 1070 -17.73 -79.77 10.80
C TRP A 1070 -16.36 -80.09 10.17
N THR A 1071 -15.48 -80.81 10.87
CA THR A 1071 -14.16 -81.23 10.39
C THR A 1071 -14.21 -82.40 9.41
N THR A 1072 -15.30 -83.18 9.37
CA THR A 1072 -15.40 -84.39 8.54
C THR A 1072 -15.24 -84.14 7.03
N ARG A 1073 -15.48 -82.92 6.57
CA ARG A 1073 -15.31 -82.52 5.16
C ARG A 1073 -13.94 -81.93 4.84
N GLY A 1074 -13.11 -81.63 5.86
CA GLY A 1074 -11.80 -81.02 5.72
C GLY A 1074 -10.65 -82.01 5.88
N VAL A 1075 -9.45 -81.58 5.48
CA VAL A 1075 -8.22 -82.30 5.80
C VAL A 1075 -7.77 -81.85 7.19
N LEU A 1076 -7.85 -82.76 8.15
CA LEU A 1076 -7.37 -82.55 9.51
C LEU A 1076 -5.84 -82.61 9.54
N ASP A 1077 -5.24 -81.67 10.26
CA ASP A 1077 -3.81 -81.68 10.58
C ASP A 1077 -3.65 -81.68 12.11
N THR A 1078 -2.96 -82.68 12.65
CA THR A 1078 -2.63 -82.71 14.08
C THR A 1078 -1.16 -82.36 14.25
N GLY A 1079 -0.88 -81.50 15.22
CA GLY A 1079 0.49 -81.03 15.46
C GLY A 1079 0.68 -80.68 16.90
N GLY A 1080 1.58 -81.39 17.56
CA GLY A 1080 1.87 -81.23 18.96
C GLY A 1080 0.81 -81.86 19.86
N ILE A 1081 1.28 -82.61 20.86
CA ILE A 1081 0.44 -83.12 21.93
C ILE A 1081 0.93 -82.59 23.27
N THR A 1082 0.01 -82.29 24.16
CA THR A 1082 0.32 -82.12 25.58
C THR A 1082 -0.22 -83.31 26.32
N VAL A 1083 0.66 -84.06 26.97
CA VAL A 1083 0.27 -85.20 27.80
C VAL A 1083 0.19 -84.73 29.24
N TYR A 1084 -0.91 -85.03 29.90
CA TYR A 1084 -1.12 -84.80 31.33
C TYR A 1084 -1.28 -86.14 32.04
N GLY A 1085 -0.59 -86.31 33.16
CA GLY A 1085 -0.65 -87.52 33.96
C GLY A 1085 -0.59 -87.22 35.45
N SER A 1086 -1.19 -88.09 36.27
CA SER A 1086 -1.21 -87.93 37.73
C SER A 1086 0.13 -88.27 38.40
N GLU A 1087 1.00 -89.00 37.71
CA GLU A 1087 2.28 -89.51 38.23
C GLU A 1087 3.42 -89.14 37.27
N ALA A 1088 4.67 -89.12 37.77
CA ALA A 1088 5.85 -88.83 36.95
C ALA A 1088 6.18 -90.04 36.08
N VAL A 1089 5.88 -89.98 34.80
CA VAL A 1089 6.11 -91.06 33.82
C VAL A 1089 6.94 -90.53 32.67
N THR A 1090 7.95 -91.29 32.23
CA THR A 1090 8.74 -90.93 31.06
C THR A 1090 8.02 -91.38 29.80
N VAL A 1091 7.57 -90.41 29.01
CA VAL A 1091 6.88 -90.66 27.74
C VAL A 1091 7.92 -90.60 26.63
N THR A 1092 8.05 -91.72 25.92
CA THR A 1092 8.85 -91.81 24.70
C THR A 1092 7.92 -91.75 23.49
N PRO A 1093 8.04 -90.71 22.64
CA PRO A 1093 7.22 -90.57 21.44
C PRO A 1093 7.62 -91.60 20.35
N PRO A 1094 6.83 -91.75 19.27
CA PRO A 1094 7.12 -92.67 18.16
C PRO A 1094 8.51 -92.42 17.55
N ALA A 1095 9.16 -93.48 17.06
CA ALA A 1095 10.53 -93.40 16.54
C ALA A 1095 10.64 -92.34 15.42
N GLY A 1096 11.52 -91.35 15.62
CA GLY A 1096 11.72 -90.22 14.69
C GLY A 1096 10.88 -88.96 14.98
N GLN A 1097 10.01 -88.95 16.01
CA GLN A 1097 9.17 -87.80 16.38
C GLN A 1097 9.48 -87.26 17.80
N GLY A 1098 10.74 -86.84 18.02
CA GLY A 1098 11.17 -86.15 19.24
C GLY A 1098 11.84 -87.03 20.30
N ASN A 1099 12.43 -86.39 21.32
CA ASN A 1099 13.18 -87.07 22.38
C ASN A 1099 12.26 -87.54 23.53
N PRO A 1100 12.58 -88.65 24.22
CA PRO A 1100 11.90 -89.07 25.44
C PRO A 1100 11.92 -87.98 26.52
N GLY A 1101 10.80 -87.78 27.24
CA GLY A 1101 10.71 -86.77 28.29
C GLY A 1101 9.79 -87.17 29.44
N SER A 1102 10.15 -86.81 30.67
CA SER A 1102 9.34 -87.03 31.87
C SER A 1102 8.26 -85.95 32.05
N LEU A 1103 7.11 -86.34 32.59
CA LEU A 1103 6.04 -85.42 33.00
C LEU A 1103 6.49 -84.61 34.23
N GLU A 1104 6.89 -83.36 34.01
CA GLU A 1104 7.53 -82.51 35.02
C GLU A 1104 6.78 -81.20 35.32
N ALA A 1105 6.06 -80.62 34.34
CA ALA A 1105 5.42 -79.32 34.54
C ALA A 1105 4.13 -79.46 35.37
N PRO A 1106 4.01 -78.81 36.55
CA PRO A 1106 2.81 -78.92 37.35
C PRO A 1106 1.65 -78.11 36.73
N VAL A 1107 0.52 -78.77 36.53
CA VAL A 1107 -0.77 -78.17 36.17
C VAL A 1107 -1.78 -78.67 37.21
N GLY A 1108 -1.89 -77.92 38.31
CA GLY A 1108 -2.59 -78.39 39.51
C GLY A 1108 -1.92 -79.64 40.09
N ALA A 1109 -2.72 -80.67 40.37
CA ALA A 1109 -2.22 -81.98 40.81
C ALA A 1109 -1.67 -82.87 39.68
N LEU A 1110 -1.85 -82.48 38.41
CA LEU A 1110 -1.34 -83.22 37.25
C LEU A 1110 0.03 -82.70 36.84
N ARG A 1111 0.85 -83.58 36.27
CA ARG A 1111 2.11 -83.24 35.63
C ARG A 1111 1.92 -83.30 34.13
N SER A 1112 2.39 -82.28 33.42
CA SER A 1112 2.30 -82.20 31.98
C SER A 1112 3.67 -82.22 31.33
N ARG A 1113 3.69 -82.65 30.06
CA ARG A 1113 4.80 -82.45 29.15
C ARG A 1113 4.25 -82.16 27.76
N ASP A 1114 4.73 -81.06 27.18
CA ASP A 1114 4.43 -80.69 25.81
C ASP A 1114 5.41 -81.41 24.87
N PHE A 1115 4.87 -82.06 23.86
CA PHE A 1115 5.58 -82.69 22.76
C PHE A 1115 5.14 -82.02 21.45
N PRO A 1116 5.71 -80.85 21.10
CA PRO A 1116 5.26 -80.07 19.95
C PRO A 1116 5.56 -80.73 18.59
N GLU A 1117 6.57 -81.60 18.54
CA GLU A 1117 7.03 -82.28 17.33
C GLU A 1117 6.18 -83.51 16.97
N VAL A 1118 5.38 -84.01 17.92
CA VAL A 1118 4.62 -85.24 17.77
C VAL A 1118 3.36 -84.98 16.96
N ARG A 1119 3.14 -85.80 15.93
CA ARG A 1119 1.94 -85.75 15.08
C ARG A 1119 1.18 -87.07 15.19
N ILE A 1120 -0.14 -86.99 15.29
CA ILE A 1120 -0.98 -88.17 15.37
C ILE A 1120 -1.39 -88.58 13.96
N PRO A 1121 -1.08 -89.81 13.51
CA PRO A 1121 -1.54 -90.31 12.24
C PRO A 1121 -3.07 -90.42 12.25
N LEU A 1122 -3.73 -89.83 11.25
CA LEU A 1122 -5.18 -89.79 11.14
C LEU A 1122 -5.74 -90.85 10.17
N ASP A 1123 -4.86 -91.56 9.46
CA ASP A 1123 -5.18 -92.55 8.41
C ASP A 1123 -5.57 -93.94 8.95
N GLY A 1124 -5.81 -94.05 10.26
CA GLY A 1124 -6.15 -95.32 10.94
C GLY A 1124 -4.94 -96.13 11.41
N ASP A 1125 -3.73 -95.62 11.23
CA ASP A 1125 -2.49 -96.21 11.75
C ASP A 1125 -2.39 -96.06 13.29
N GLU A 1126 -1.74 -97.04 13.92
CA GLU A 1126 -1.58 -97.06 15.38
C GLU A 1126 -0.60 -95.98 15.86
N PHE A 1127 -1.08 -95.01 16.65
CA PHE A 1127 -0.25 -94.04 17.33
C PHE A 1127 0.33 -94.63 18.62
N ILE A 1128 1.64 -94.87 18.66
CA ILE A 1128 2.29 -95.60 19.76
C ILE A 1128 3.09 -94.66 20.66
N LEU A 1129 2.63 -94.46 21.89
CA LEU A 1129 3.40 -93.81 22.96
C LEU A 1129 4.01 -94.89 23.85
N LYS A 1130 5.33 -94.89 24.09
CA LYS A 1130 5.94 -95.82 25.03
C LYS A 1130 6.09 -95.15 26.39
N LEU A 1131 5.59 -95.81 27.43
CA LEU A 1131 5.73 -95.38 28.82
C LEU A 1131 6.71 -96.28 29.55
N ASP A 1132 7.55 -95.70 30.40
CA ASP A 1132 8.57 -96.42 31.18
C ASP A 1132 7.96 -97.39 32.21
N HIS A 1133 6.80 -97.05 32.79
CA HIS A 1133 6.05 -97.91 33.71
C HIS A 1133 4.52 -97.73 33.62
N ARG A 1134 3.78 -98.65 34.28
CA ARG A 1134 2.33 -98.80 34.16
C ARG A 1134 1.53 -98.30 35.36
N THR A 1135 2.14 -97.66 36.36
CA THR A 1135 1.42 -97.32 37.62
C THR A 1135 0.44 -96.16 37.50
N ILE A 1136 0.53 -95.37 36.43
CA ILE A 1136 -0.31 -94.20 36.20
C ILE A 1136 -1.81 -94.53 36.27
N LYS A 1137 -2.59 -93.67 36.95
CA LYS A 1137 -4.03 -93.85 37.19
C LYS A 1137 -4.87 -93.29 36.05
N ASP A 1138 -4.59 -92.05 35.66
CA ASP A 1138 -5.26 -91.35 34.57
C ASP A 1138 -4.25 -90.63 33.68
N LEU A 1139 -4.52 -90.68 32.37
CA LEU A 1139 -3.71 -90.07 31.33
C LEU A 1139 -4.64 -89.27 30.42
N TYR A 1140 -4.38 -87.98 30.28
CA TYR A 1140 -5.07 -87.11 29.35
C TYR A 1140 -4.12 -86.65 28.26
N VAL A 1141 -4.60 -86.59 27.03
CA VAL A 1141 -3.83 -86.14 25.89
C VAL A 1141 -4.59 -84.99 25.25
N ALA A 1142 -4.10 -83.77 25.42
CA ALA A 1142 -4.58 -82.63 24.67
C ALA A 1142 -3.90 -82.62 23.31
N VAL A 1143 -4.72 -82.73 22.27
CA VAL A 1143 -4.27 -82.71 20.89
C VAL A 1143 -4.59 -81.34 20.33
N ARG A 1144 -3.54 -80.67 19.86
CA ARG A 1144 -3.65 -79.44 19.08
C ARG A 1144 -3.92 -79.84 17.63
N TRP A 1145 -4.96 -79.26 17.05
CA TRP A 1145 -5.39 -79.63 15.71
C TRP A 1145 -5.83 -78.41 14.91
N GLY A 1146 -5.61 -78.50 13.61
CA GLY A 1146 -6.12 -77.59 12.59
C GLY A 1146 -6.94 -78.37 11.56
N CYS A 1147 -7.74 -77.65 10.78
CA CYS A 1147 -8.56 -78.24 9.73
C CYS A 1147 -8.53 -77.37 8.49
N THR A 1148 -8.02 -77.93 7.40
CA THR A 1148 -8.08 -77.31 6.08
C THR A 1148 -9.41 -77.69 5.43
N MET A 1149 -10.39 -76.79 5.52
CA MET A 1149 -11.68 -76.97 4.85
C MET A 1149 -11.53 -76.81 3.33
N PRO A 1150 -12.18 -77.66 2.51
CA PRO A 1150 -12.20 -77.49 1.06
C PRO A 1150 -12.84 -76.14 0.71
N THR A 1151 -12.26 -75.45 -0.27
CA THR A 1151 -12.88 -74.24 -0.83
C THR A 1151 -14.18 -74.65 -1.52
N PRO A 1152 -15.34 -74.09 -1.14
CA PRO A 1152 -16.52 -74.19 -1.98
C PRO A 1152 -16.20 -73.47 -3.30
N GLU A 1153 -16.25 -74.19 -4.42
CA GLU A 1153 -16.19 -73.62 -5.77
C GLU A 1153 -17.35 -72.64 -6.01
#